data_AF-A0A7Y6XZH8-F1
#
_entry.id   AF-A0A7Y6XZH8-F1
#
_cell.length_a   1.000
_cell.length_b   1.000
_cell.length_c   1.000
_cell.angle_alpha   90.00
_cell.angle_beta   90.00
_cell.angle_gamma   90.00
#
_symmetry.space_group_name_H-M   'P 1'
#
loop_
_entity.id
_entity.type
_entity.pdbx_description
1 polymer ?
#
loop_
_entity_poly.entity_id
_entity_poly.type
_entity_poly.pdbx_seq_one_letter_code
_entity_poly.pdbx_strand_id
1 'polypeptide(L)'
;MTKRQSITAKRLSQYLGSAAIALATIGCAETENTGTGTGSICAMDAKDSTLFYGGTILTLADETKDKNDPYSALLMADGKIVGLGTKDDFKHCDVKKSVDIEGKTLMPGFIDPHLHLPLMIVFSAMADLSPCLPEPYYYRLYNDDKDGKLCDYKSANATVTGLDWTNDRLKDWLEKNQDSEWALGNGIDPSRFGNSAEEIQSTLAFRNAPGEQIDKWLTDDGEKMDKLKPTFLLDQSGHLAYVNQDAFIEAGICTAKPCGIKTLAPDQKLPQNQTPPLGTWVMDKNGNFTGLLKEEGAFKPFMAKISTSKFFDALKDFYKDPKMIETVGSILDKIAASGVTTVINGGGFSVGEVKGIKAIAEYGPVLPIPALRYRTMMSGTITDKEMPKATPFEIVTKLREDGIADQEVTWEGDGRFGANGIKFWADGSTQGCTAYVRGQYAGYLHPVMNATQTICEGHPGELSSNYTLSDDPNSPYDFKGDGSIYQAIQPFWNDRWMLQVHTNGDGAMLNTLTAFSNLAKQQGDDYDKSTVLIHATVGSEHDSANPVVAQMVDAMNAGLDLSVSHLAGHVAYWGAAMQNSLDGKGQATDGKIANDDDGRVALLDAAALEETKSIPVSFHSDGPVSPVKPLWYVQQMVDRKTWVYPNLAQGDTYDMPAGPEGAQNISVYSGLKSITAVPAQQNGLAEHIGTLKEGMTADLVILDGNPLKMASTPFGIANIQVECSFVGGEIAHKGDACPTDK
;
A
#
# COMPACT_ATOMS: atom_id res chain seq x y z
N MET A 1 1.65 -33.75 -12.73
CA MET A 1 2.46 -33.74 -13.97
C MET A 1 1.68 -34.42 -15.09
N THR A 2 0.98 -33.67 -15.95
CA THR A 2 0.50 -34.11 -17.29
C THR A 2 -0.17 -32.93 -18.03
N LYS A 3 -0.07 -32.93 -19.36
CA LYS A 3 -0.69 -32.03 -20.38
C LYS A 3 -0.35 -30.54 -20.43
N ARG A 4 0.09 -29.85 -19.37
CA ARG A 4 0.47 -28.41 -19.46
C ARG A 4 1.90 -28.13 -19.97
N GLN A 5 2.83 -29.08 -19.89
CA GLN A 5 4.25 -28.86 -20.20
C GLN A 5 4.62 -28.91 -21.70
N SER A 6 3.77 -29.44 -22.60
CA SER A 6 4.12 -29.55 -24.03
C SER A 6 3.75 -28.33 -24.87
N ILE A 7 3.02 -27.36 -24.32
CA ILE A 7 2.68 -26.09 -24.99
C ILE A 7 3.80 -25.04 -24.78
N THR A 8 4.54 -25.14 -23.67
CA THR A 8 5.56 -24.19 -23.23
C THR A 8 6.78 -24.14 -24.17
N ALA A 9 7.18 -25.27 -24.76
CA ALA A 9 8.35 -25.32 -25.64
C ALA A 9 8.11 -24.71 -27.04
N LYS A 10 6.84 -24.59 -27.48
CA LYS A 10 6.50 -24.12 -28.83
C LYS A 10 6.28 -22.60 -28.91
N ARG A 11 5.99 -21.93 -27.78
CA ARG A 11 5.84 -20.47 -27.70
C ARG A 11 7.17 -19.73 -27.46
N LEU A 12 8.15 -20.37 -26.82
CA LEU A 12 9.46 -19.74 -26.56
C LEU A 12 10.32 -19.55 -27.83
N SER A 13 10.14 -20.37 -28.87
CA SER A 13 10.96 -20.31 -30.09
C SER A 13 10.47 -19.31 -31.14
N GLN A 14 9.26 -18.75 -30.99
CA GLN A 14 8.72 -17.76 -31.93
C GLN A 14 9.10 -16.30 -31.60
N TYR A 15 9.58 -16.02 -30.39
CA TYR A 15 9.91 -14.65 -29.95
C TYR A 15 11.40 -14.28 -30.06
N LEU A 16 12.27 -15.17 -30.52
CA LEU A 16 13.71 -14.91 -30.68
C LEU A 16 14.16 -14.70 -32.14
N GLY A 17 13.26 -14.26 -33.02
CA GLY A 17 13.53 -14.10 -34.45
C GLY A 17 13.18 -12.73 -35.02
N SER A 18 14.21 -11.90 -35.20
CA SER A 18 14.32 -10.78 -36.17
C SER A 18 13.38 -9.57 -36.04
N ALA A 19 13.95 -8.48 -35.51
CA ALA A 19 13.53 -7.11 -35.79
C ALA A 19 13.83 -6.77 -37.26
N ALA A 20 12.80 -6.41 -38.03
CA ALA A 20 12.93 -5.76 -39.32
C ALA A 20 12.05 -4.51 -39.31
N ILE A 21 12.71 -3.35 -39.41
CA ILE A 21 12.10 -2.02 -39.48
C ILE A 21 11.41 -1.87 -40.83
N ALA A 22 10.10 -1.63 -40.82
CA ALA A 22 9.35 -1.15 -41.97
C ALA A 22 8.90 0.29 -41.70
N LEU A 23 9.59 1.25 -42.30
CA LEU A 23 9.16 2.64 -42.40
C LEU A 23 7.95 2.71 -43.35
N ALA A 24 6.79 3.08 -42.82
CA ALA A 24 5.65 3.54 -43.62
C ALA A 24 5.37 5.00 -43.29
N THR A 25 5.55 5.86 -44.29
CA THR A 25 5.18 7.27 -44.28
C THR A 25 3.67 7.42 -44.21
N ILE A 26 3.16 8.10 -43.16
CA ILE A 26 1.76 8.51 -43.08
C ILE A 26 1.67 9.94 -43.63
N GLY A 27 0.94 10.09 -44.73
CA GLY A 27 0.50 11.38 -45.24
C GLY A 27 -0.75 11.84 -44.48
N CYS A 28 -0.73 13.08 -44.00
CA CYS A 28 -1.88 13.75 -43.40
C CYS A 28 -2.99 13.98 -44.44
N ALA A 29 -4.22 13.66 -44.07
CA ALA A 29 -5.41 14.30 -44.63
C ALA A 29 -6.39 14.56 -43.48
N GLU A 30 -6.50 15.82 -43.08
CA GLU A 30 -7.56 16.32 -42.22
C GLU A 30 -8.89 16.28 -42.98
N THR A 31 -9.93 15.76 -42.35
CA THR A 31 -11.30 16.10 -42.71
C THR A 31 -12.05 16.49 -41.44
N GLU A 32 -12.33 17.78 -41.31
CA GLU A 32 -13.34 18.32 -40.40
C GLU A 32 -14.68 17.62 -40.65
N ASN A 33 -15.34 17.15 -39.60
CA ASN A 33 -16.74 16.74 -39.68
C ASN A 33 -17.55 17.46 -38.60
N THR A 34 -18.08 18.62 -38.97
CA THR A 34 -19.17 19.29 -38.28
C THR A 34 -20.48 18.60 -38.63
N GLY A 35 -21.07 17.83 -37.69
CA GLY A 35 -22.37 17.21 -37.92
C GLY A 35 -22.96 16.53 -36.69
N THR A 36 -23.94 17.18 -36.07
CA THR A 36 -24.89 16.57 -35.15
C THR A 36 -25.69 15.49 -35.88
N GLY A 37 -25.40 14.21 -35.61
CA GLY A 37 -26.14 13.09 -36.19
C GLY A 37 -25.71 11.79 -35.53
N THR A 38 -26.70 10.97 -35.17
CA THR A 38 -26.59 9.60 -34.66
C THR A 38 -25.81 8.69 -35.62
N GLY A 39 -24.48 8.83 -35.63
CA GLY A 39 -23.57 7.97 -36.37
C GLY A 39 -23.60 6.57 -35.77
N SER A 40 -23.83 5.56 -36.62
CA SER A 40 -23.96 4.16 -36.23
C SER A 40 -22.81 3.72 -35.33
N ILE A 41 -23.11 3.41 -34.07
CA ILE A 41 -22.20 2.82 -33.08
C ILE A 41 -21.55 1.52 -33.61
N CYS A 42 -22.15 0.89 -34.64
CA CYS A 42 -21.67 -0.32 -35.29
C CYS A 42 -20.70 -0.10 -36.47
N ALA A 43 -20.19 1.13 -36.71
CA ALA A 43 -19.35 1.44 -37.87
C ALA A 43 -17.88 0.96 -37.76
N MET A 44 -17.44 0.51 -36.58
CA MET A 44 -16.18 -0.21 -36.41
C MET A 44 -16.37 -1.69 -36.78
N ASP A 45 -15.31 -2.38 -37.22
CA ASP A 45 -15.34 -3.79 -37.60
C ASP A 45 -15.64 -4.66 -36.35
N ALA A 46 -16.91 -4.72 -35.95
CA ALA A 46 -17.41 -5.33 -34.71
C ALA A 46 -17.19 -6.86 -34.66
N LYS A 47 -16.65 -7.45 -35.72
CA LYS A 47 -16.39 -8.89 -35.84
C LYS A 47 -15.39 -9.44 -34.84
N ASP A 48 -14.61 -8.59 -34.17
CA ASP A 48 -13.73 -8.97 -33.06
C ASP A 48 -14.13 -8.34 -31.70
N SER A 49 -15.35 -7.79 -31.60
CA SER A 49 -15.86 -7.11 -30.41
C SER A 49 -16.61 -8.02 -29.43
N THR A 50 -16.67 -7.62 -28.16
CA THR A 50 -17.47 -8.25 -27.10
C THR A 50 -18.49 -7.25 -26.56
N LEU A 51 -19.76 -7.63 -26.59
CA LEU A 51 -20.85 -6.88 -25.98
C LEU A 51 -21.15 -7.45 -24.59
N PHE A 52 -21.01 -6.64 -23.55
CA PHE A 52 -21.51 -6.94 -22.20
C PHE A 52 -22.90 -6.33 -22.05
N TYR A 53 -23.88 -7.06 -21.52
CA TYR A 53 -25.25 -6.57 -21.32
C TYR A 53 -25.97 -7.28 -20.17
N GLY A 54 -27.17 -6.81 -19.81
CA GLY A 54 -28.07 -7.57 -18.93
C GLY A 54 -27.87 -7.32 -17.43
N GLY A 55 -27.12 -6.27 -17.07
CA GLY A 55 -26.94 -5.82 -15.70
C GLY A 55 -26.74 -4.31 -15.61
N THR A 56 -26.14 -3.84 -14.51
CA THR A 56 -25.87 -2.41 -14.29
C THR A 56 -24.45 -2.06 -14.73
N ILE A 57 -24.26 -0.94 -15.43
CA ILE A 57 -22.94 -0.43 -15.78
C ILE A 57 -22.74 0.92 -15.09
N LEU A 58 -21.83 0.94 -14.12
CA LEU A 58 -21.41 2.16 -13.42
C LEU A 58 -20.18 2.71 -14.11
N THR A 59 -20.27 3.91 -14.66
CA THR A 59 -19.18 4.52 -15.44
C THR A 59 -18.15 5.22 -14.57
N LEU A 60 -18.58 5.70 -13.39
CA LEU A 60 -17.83 6.59 -12.50
C LEU A 60 -17.41 7.92 -13.16
N ALA A 61 -18.06 8.26 -14.27
CA ALA A 61 -17.84 9.50 -15.02
C ALA A 61 -18.91 10.56 -14.74
N ASP A 62 -20.13 10.13 -14.41
CA ASP A 62 -21.29 10.99 -14.12
C ASP A 62 -22.14 10.34 -13.02
N GLU A 63 -22.09 10.94 -11.83
CA GLU A 63 -22.81 10.45 -10.66
C GLU A 63 -24.32 10.46 -10.84
N THR A 64 -24.85 11.48 -11.52
CA THR A 64 -26.29 11.61 -11.75
C THR A 64 -26.76 10.51 -12.68
N LYS A 65 -25.98 10.22 -13.74
CA LYS A 65 -26.26 9.12 -14.66
C LYS A 65 -26.18 7.76 -13.95
N ASP A 66 -25.09 7.50 -13.23
CA ASP A 66 -24.86 6.22 -12.53
C ASP A 66 -25.92 5.93 -11.45
N LYS A 67 -26.42 6.96 -10.74
CA LYS A 67 -27.44 6.80 -9.69
C LYS A 67 -28.87 6.67 -10.23
N ASN A 68 -29.23 7.41 -11.28
CA ASN A 68 -30.63 7.54 -11.68
C ASN A 68 -31.00 6.70 -12.91
N ASP A 69 -30.10 6.55 -13.87
CA ASP A 69 -30.35 5.87 -15.14
C ASP A 69 -29.04 5.28 -15.70
N PRO A 70 -28.42 4.30 -15.00
CA PRO A 70 -27.15 3.73 -15.41
C PRO A 70 -27.28 2.99 -16.75
N TYR A 71 -26.18 2.92 -17.50
CA TYR A 71 -26.12 2.12 -18.72
C TYR A 71 -26.35 0.63 -18.40
N SER A 72 -26.79 -0.13 -19.41
CA SER A 72 -27.06 -1.58 -19.29
C SER A 72 -26.37 -2.43 -20.34
N ALA A 73 -25.59 -1.80 -21.22
CA ALA A 73 -24.71 -2.47 -22.18
C ALA A 73 -23.43 -1.66 -22.48
N LEU A 74 -22.33 -2.37 -22.65
CA LEU A 74 -21.00 -1.85 -23.01
C LEU A 74 -20.44 -2.69 -24.16
N LEU A 75 -20.05 -2.02 -25.24
CA LEU A 75 -19.37 -2.64 -26.37
C LEU A 75 -17.87 -2.40 -26.26
N MET A 76 -17.10 -3.47 -26.33
CA MET A 76 -15.64 -3.46 -26.27
C MET A 76 -15.05 -4.03 -27.57
N ALA A 77 -14.04 -3.37 -28.14
CA ALA A 77 -13.26 -3.86 -29.26
C ALA A 77 -11.78 -3.51 -29.07
N ASP A 78 -10.87 -4.42 -29.41
CA ASP A 78 -9.41 -4.22 -29.32
C ASP A 78 -8.94 -3.66 -27.96
N GLY A 79 -9.54 -4.17 -26.88
CA GLY A 79 -9.22 -3.75 -25.51
C GLY A 79 -9.67 -2.33 -25.16
N LYS A 80 -10.49 -1.69 -26.00
CA LYS A 80 -11.08 -0.37 -25.79
C LYS A 80 -12.59 -0.43 -25.68
N ILE A 81 -13.16 0.52 -24.96
CA ILE A 81 -14.59 0.77 -24.90
C ILE A 81 -14.98 1.56 -26.15
N VAL A 82 -15.90 1.03 -26.95
CA VAL A 82 -16.32 1.66 -28.22
C VAL A 82 -17.81 2.04 -28.22
N GLY A 83 -18.54 1.72 -27.16
CA GLY A 83 -19.91 2.20 -26.97
C GLY A 83 -20.49 1.90 -25.59
N LEU A 84 -21.35 2.80 -25.12
CA LEU A 84 -22.15 2.65 -23.90
C LEU A 84 -23.63 2.90 -24.22
N GLY A 85 -24.52 2.04 -23.73
CA GLY A 85 -25.94 2.14 -24.06
C GLY A 85 -26.81 1.12 -23.35
N THR A 86 -27.87 0.73 -24.04
CA THR A 86 -28.73 -0.42 -23.78
C THR A 86 -28.44 -1.53 -24.79
N LYS A 87 -28.90 -2.75 -24.53
CA LYS A 87 -28.74 -3.85 -25.49
C LYS A 87 -29.33 -3.52 -26.87
N ASP A 88 -30.45 -2.79 -26.90
CA ASP A 88 -31.17 -2.45 -28.13
C ASP A 88 -30.39 -1.46 -29.00
N ASP A 89 -29.52 -0.63 -28.41
CA ASP A 89 -28.66 0.29 -29.15
C ASP A 89 -27.63 -0.46 -30.02
N PHE A 90 -27.27 -1.68 -29.62
CA PHE A 90 -26.29 -2.53 -30.31
C PHE A 90 -26.91 -3.67 -31.14
N LYS A 91 -28.24 -3.75 -31.26
CA LYS A 91 -28.94 -4.87 -31.93
C LYS A 91 -28.58 -5.09 -33.41
N HIS A 92 -27.98 -4.08 -34.04
CA HIS A 92 -27.54 -4.12 -35.44
C HIS A 92 -26.02 -4.30 -35.58
N CYS A 93 -25.29 -4.41 -34.47
CA CYS A 93 -23.86 -4.65 -34.49
C CYS A 93 -23.59 -6.16 -34.64
N ASP A 94 -22.71 -6.52 -35.57
CA ASP A 94 -22.24 -7.90 -35.76
C ASP A 94 -21.08 -8.18 -34.80
N VAL A 95 -21.39 -8.51 -33.54
CA VAL A 95 -20.41 -8.69 -32.47
C VAL A 95 -19.87 -10.12 -32.42
N LYS A 96 -18.59 -10.30 -32.05
CA LYS A 96 -17.98 -11.64 -31.91
C LYS A 96 -18.53 -12.43 -30.74
N LYS A 97 -18.73 -11.73 -29.62
CA LYS A 97 -19.18 -12.30 -28.35
C LYS A 97 -20.25 -11.43 -27.74
N SER A 98 -21.20 -12.07 -27.07
CA SER A 98 -22.31 -11.44 -26.39
C SER A 98 -22.44 -12.03 -25.00
N VAL A 99 -21.95 -11.30 -24.00
CA VAL A 99 -21.86 -11.73 -22.60
C VAL A 99 -22.98 -11.09 -21.80
N ASP A 100 -23.93 -11.92 -21.36
CA ASP A 100 -24.94 -11.51 -20.38
C ASP A 100 -24.33 -11.52 -18.99
N ILE A 101 -24.28 -10.38 -18.31
CA ILE A 101 -23.74 -10.28 -16.94
C ILE A 101 -24.79 -10.65 -15.89
N GLU A 102 -25.98 -11.12 -16.27
CA GLU A 102 -26.95 -11.78 -15.37
C GLU A 102 -27.37 -10.91 -14.16
N GLY A 103 -27.66 -9.64 -14.39
CA GLY A 103 -28.05 -8.70 -13.33
C GLY A 103 -26.90 -8.17 -12.46
N LYS A 104 -25.66 -8.64 -12.69
CA LYS A 104 -24.44 -8.18 -11.99
C LYS A 104 -24.09 -6.73 -12.36
N THR A 105 -23.07 -6.18 -11.70
CA THR A 105 -22.60 -4.82 -11.96
C THR A 105 -21.24 -4.83 -12.66
N LEU A 106 -21.11 -4.08 -13.76
CA LEU A 106 -19.84 -3.83 -14.44
C LEU A 106 -19.38 -2.40 -14.14
N MET A 107 -18.10 -2.20 -13.80
CA MET A 107 -17.53 -0.89 -13.51
C MET A 107 -16.03 -0.82 -13.86
N PRO A 108 -15.36 0.35 -13.81
CA PRO A 108 -13.91 0.42 -14.00
C PRO A 108 -13.16 -0.51 -13.05
N GLY A 109 -12.10 -1.12 -13.55
CA GLY A 109 -11.18 -1.90 -12.73
C GLY A 109 -10.56 -1.06 -11.62
N PHE A 110 -10.30 -1.68 -10.47
CA PHE A 110 -9.77 -0.97 -9.32
C PHE A 110 -8.27 -0.67 -9.51
N ILE A 111 -7.84 0.41 -8.88
CA ILE A 111 -6.45 0.84 -8.82
C ILE A 111 -6.06 0.88 -7.35
N ASP A 112 -4.99 0.19 -6.98
CA ASP A 112 -4.34 0.40 -5.68
C ASP A 112 -3.20 1.43 -5.88
N PRO A 113 -3.36 2.68 -5.43
CA PRO A 113 -2.43 3.77 -5.72
C PRO A 113 -1.17 3.75 -4.86
N HIS A 114 -1.07 2.84 -3.89
CA HIS A 114 0.11 2.74 -3.06
C HIS A 114 0.21 1.37 -2.35
N LEU A 115 1.11 0.52 -2.85
CA LEU A 115 1.55 -0.71 -2.19
C LEU A 115 3.01 -1.02 -2.50
N HIS A 116 3.61 -2.03 -1.87
CA HIS A 116 5.00 -2.42 -2.06
C HIS A 116 5.12 -3.83 -2.65
N LEU A 117 4.88 -3.98 -3.96
CA LEU A 117 4.77 -5.30 -4.59
C LEU A 117 6.01 -6.19 -4.41
N PRO A 118 7.26 -5.70 -4.62
CA PRO A 118 8.45 -6.50 -4.33
C PRO A 118 8.51 -6.95 -2.87
N LEU A 119 8.15 -6.08 -1.90
CA LEU A 119 8.12 -6.43 -0.48
C LEU A 119 7.05 -7.48 -0.18
N MET A 120 5.85 -7.35 -0.74
CA MET A 120 4.80 -8.37 -0.61
C MET A 120 5.28 -9.74 -1.10
N ILE A 121 5.99 -9.79 -2.24
CA ILE A 121 6.54 -11.04 -2.77
C ILE A 121 7.59 -11.62 -1.82
N VAL A 122 8.51 -10.79 -1.29
CA VAL A 122 9.54 -11.23 -0.33
C VAL A 122 8.90 -11.77 0.96
N PHE A 123 7.99 -11.01 1.54
CA PHE A 123 7.39 -11.31 2.84
C PHE A 123 6.41 -12.48 2.78
N SER A 124 5.90 -12.81 1.60
CA SER A 124 5.13 -14.05 1.38
C SER A 124 5.93 -15.33 1.67
N ALA A 125 7.26 -15.25 1.67
CA ALA A 125 8.14 -16.36 2.03
C ALA A 125 8.41 -16.47 3.54
N MET A 126 7.97 -15.51 4.36
CA MET A 126 8.18 -15.48 5.82
C MET A 126 7.00 -16.09 6.58
N ALA A 127 7.18 -16.33 7.89
CA ALA A 127 6.05 -16.68 8.76
C ALA A 127 5.02 -15.53 8.77
N ASP A 128 3.75 -15.85 8.52
CA ASP A 128 2.66 -14.88 8.65
C ASP A 128 2.26 -14.78 10.13
N LEU A 129 2.73 -13.72 10.77
CA LEU A 129 2.52 -13.42 12.19
C LEU A 129 1.39 -12.41 12.41
N SER A 130 0.63 -12.09 11.35
CA SER A 130 -0.44 -11.10 11.45
C SER A 130 -1.52 -11.49 12.45
N PRO A 131 -2.01 -10.53 13.27
CA PRO A 131 -3.20 -10.75 14.05
C PRO A 131 -4.38 -11.05 13.11
N CYS A 132 -5.24 -11.96 13.53
CA CYS A 132 -6.43 -12.30 12.79
C CYS A 132 -7.31 -11.06 12.52
N LEU A 133 -7.94 -11.03 11.35
CA LEU A 133 -8.98 -10.06 11.01
C LEU A 133 -10.36 -10.61 11.42
N PRO A 134 -11.24 -9.79 12.03
CA PRO A 134 -12.60 -10.21 12.36
C PRO A 134 -13.44 -10.47 11.10
N GLU A 135 -14.48 -11.30 11.23
CA GLU A 135 -15.49 -11.50 10.19
C GLU A 135 -16.18 -10.18 9.79
N PRO A 136 -16.57 -9.98 8.51
CA PRO A 136 -16.38 -10.88 7.36
C PRO A 136 -15.00 -10.77 6.70
N TYR A 137 -14.07 -10.02 7.31
CA TYR A 137 -12.80 -9.65 6.72
C TYR A 137 -11.71 -10.69 6.90
N TYR A 138 -12.07 -11.93 7.26
CA TYR A 138 -11.14 -13.03 7.39
C TYR A 138 -10.24 -13.10 6.14
N TYR A 139 -9.02 -12.65 6.28
CA TYR A 139 -8.07 -12.56 5.21
C TYR A 139 -6.67 -12.59 5.80
N ARG A 140 -5.83 -13.42 5.20
CA ARG A 140 -4.40 -13.43 5.47
C ARG A 140 -3.69 -12.98 4.22
N LEU A 141 -2.75 -12.05 4.42
CA LEU A 141 -1.93 -11.49 3.35
C LEU A 141 -1.21 -12.59 2.57
N TYR A 142 -0.79 -13.67 3.23
CA TYR A 142 0.10 -14.67 2.61
C TYR A 142 -0.46 -16.08 2.64
N ASN A 143 -0.97 -16.57 3.76
CA ASN A 143 -1.34 -17.97 3.91
C ASN A 143 -2.84 -18.19 4.06
N ASP A 144 -3.45 -18.96 3.16
CA ASP A 144 -4.85 -19.35 3.31
C ASP A 144 -4.97 -20.33 4.49
N ASP A 145 -5.79 -20.00 5.49
CA ASP A 145 -6.18 -20.93 6.54
C ASP A 145 -7.13 -21.99 5.96
N LYS A 146 -6.56 -22.99 5.31
CA LYS A 146 -7.32 -24.07 4.71
C LYS A 146 -7.96 -25.01 5.75
N ASP A 147 -7.52 -24.94 7.01
CA ASP A 147 -7.92 -25.88 8.05
C ASP A 147 -9.00 -25.32 8.99
N GLY A 148 -9.38 -24.04 8.86
CA GLY A 148 -10.45 -23.40 9.63
C GLY A 148 -10.20 -23.36 11.14
N LYS A 149 -8.95 -23.61 11.56
CA LYS A 149 -8.53 -23.64 12.97
C LYS A 149 -7.91 -22.31 13.43
N LEU A 150 -7.62 -21.39 12.51
CA LEU A 150 -6.58 -20.39 12.74
C LEU A 150 -7.10 -19.04 13.25
N CYS A 151 -8.42 -18.82 13.30
CA CYS A 151 -9.04 -17.73 14.08
C CYS A 151 -10.46 -18.17 14.55
N ASP A 152 -10.55 -18.92 15.65
CA ASP A 152 -11.86 -19.27 16.25
C ASP A 152 -12.34 -18.17 17.20
N TYR A 153 -12.91 -17.10 16.65
CA TYR A 153 -13.56 -16.02 17.40
C TYR A 153 -14.87 -16.43 18.08
N LYS A 154 -15.41 -17.62 17.78
CA LYS A 154 -16.75 -18.06 18.23
C LYS A 154 -16.70 -18.87 19.53
N SER A 155 -15.53 -19.36 19.94
CA SER A 155 -15.39 -20.05 21.20
C SER A 155 -15.27 -19.07 22.37
N ALA A 156 -15.93 -19.37 23.50
CA ALA A 156 -15.74 -18.63 24.75
C ALA A 156 -14.31 -18.74 25.33
N ASN A 157 -13.44 -19.52 24.66
CA ASN A 157 -12.02 -19.75 24.95
C ASN A 157 -11.14 -19.28 23.76
N ALA A 158 -11.53 -18.25 23.01
CA ALA A 158 -10.75 -17.69 21.91
C ALA A 158 -9.47 -16.99 22.42
N THR A 159 -8.51 -17.76 22.94
CA THR A 159 -7.31 -17.31 23.66
C THR A 159 -6.04 -17.29 22.82
N VAL A 160 -6.11 -17.27 21.48
CA VAL A 160 -4.87 -17.32 20.68
C VAL A 160 -4.85 -16.23 19.62
N THR A 161 -4.85 -14.98 20.08
CA THR A 161 -4.40 -13.79 19.30
C THR A 161 -3.32 -13.01 20.06
N GLY A 162 -2.48 -13.73 20.81
CA GLY A 162 -1.42 -13.17 21.64
C GLY A 162 -0.01 -13.56 21.18
N LEU A 163 0.97 -13.51 22.09
CA LEU A 163 2.35 -13.86 21.78
C LEU A 163 2.57 -15.37 21.57
N ASP A 164 1.78 -16.23 22.23
CA ASP A 164 1.84 -17.69 22.02
C ASP A 164 1.51 -18.05 20.57
N TRP A 165 0.53 -17.35 19.99
CA TRP A 165 0.22 -17.45 18.56
C TRP A 165 1.44 -17.15 17.68
N THR A 166 2.11 -16.04 17.98
CA THR A 166 3.29 -15.61 17.23
C THR A 166 4.38 -16.68 17.30
N ASN A 167 4.60 -17.22 18.50
CA ASN A 167 5.54 -18.31 18.74
C ASN A 167 5.20 -19.57 17.92
N ASP A 168 3.96 -20.04 18.00
CA ASP A 168 3.50 -21.25 17.28
C ASP A 168 3.69 -21.10 15.77
N ARG A 169 3.38 -19.93 15.20
CA ARG A 169 3.54 -19.69 13.76
C ARG A 169 4.99 -19.59 13.32
N LEU A 170 5.83 -19.00 14.14
CA LEU A 170 7.26 -18.98 13.88
C LEU A 170 7.84 -20.41 13.89
N LYS A 171 7.40 -21.24 14.84
CA LYS A 171 7.78 -22.67 14.93
C LYS A 171 7.29 -23.48 13.73
N ASP A 172 6.01 -23.37 13.38
CA ASP A 172 5.42 -23.99 12.18
C ASP A 172 6.20 -23.65 10.90
N TRP A 173 6.63 -22.39 10.78
CA TRP A 173 7.42 -21.94 9.64
C TRP A 173 8.85 -22.52 9.68
N LEU A 174 9.48 -22.56 10.85
CA LEU A 174 10.82 -23.15 11.04
C LEU A 174 10.85 -24.65 10.71
N GLU A 175 9.80 -25.40 11.08
CA GLU A 175 9.67 -26.82 10.74
C GLU A 175 9.62 -27.05 9.22
N LYS A 176 8.96 -26.14 8.48
CA LYS A 176 8.84 -26.19 7.02
C LYS A 176 10.06 -25.63 6.29
N ASN A 177 10.91 -24.86 6.98
CA ASN A 177 12.06 -24.15 6.42
C ASN A 177 13.36 -24.49 7.18
N GLN A 178 13.64 -25.79 7.35
CA GLN A 178 14.79 -26.27 8.14
C GLN A 178 16.13 -25.75 7.61
N ASP A 179 16.25 -25.60 6.29
CA ASP A 179 17.44 -25.09 5.59
C ASP A 179 17.65 -23.57 5.75
N SER A 180 16.67 -22.84 6.27
CA SER A 180 16.81 -21.39 6.47
C SER A 180 17.83 -21.08 7.56
N GLU A 181 18.80 -20.22 7.27
CA GLU A 181 19.79 -19.77 8.26
C GLU A 181 19.18 -18.83 9.32
N TRP A 182 18.08 -18.16 8.97
CA TRP A 182 17.36 -17.20 9.82
C TRP A 182 15.94 -17.67 10.12
N ALA A 183 15.42 -17.28 11.29
CA ALA A 183 14.00 -17.34 11.59
C ALA A 183 13.34 -16.02 11.15
N LEU A 184 12.39 -16.10 10.21
CA LEU A 184 11.81 -14.91 9.58
C LEU A 184 10.29 -14.89 9.75
N GLY A 185 9.77 -13.75 10.18
CA GLY A 185 8.34 -13.51 10.30
C GLY A 185 7.97 -12.09 9.90
N ASN A 186 6.71 -11.92 9.49
CA ASN A 186 6.17 -10.63 9.09
C ASN A 186 4.73 -10.47 9.60
N GLY A 187 4.36 -9.23 9.91
CA GLY A 187 2.99 -8.84 10.27
C GLY A 187 2.69 -8.86 11.76
N ILE A 188 3.67 -9.12 12.64
CA ILE A 188 3.41 -9.11 14.09
C ILE A 188 2.93 -7.71 14.52
N ASP A 189 1.90 -7.60 15.35
CA ASP A 189 1.48 -6.30 15.90
C ASP A 189 1.10 -6.45 17.38
N PRO A 190 2.07 -6.23 18.30
CA PRO A 190 1.81 -6.27 19.72
C PRO A 190 0.82 -5.22 20.22
N SER A 191 0.49 -4.17 19.45
CA SER A 191 -0.56 -3.22 19.85
C SER A 191 -1.97 -3.81 19.76
N ARG A 192 -2.12 -4.96 19.09
CA ARG A 192 -3.39 -5.66 18.86
C ARG A 192 -3.50 -6.98 19.64
N PHE A 193 -2.57 -7.26 20.56
CA PHE A 193 -2.54 -8.48 21.37
C PHE A 193 -3.03 -8.23 22.81
N GLY A 194 -3.81 -9.18 23.37
CA GLY A 194 -3.99 -9.38 24.81
C GLY A 194 -5.40 -9.12 25.40
N ASN A 195 -6.12 -10.18 25.79
CA ASN A 195 -7.55 -10.19 26.21
C ASN A 195 -7.77 -10.17 27.73
N SER A 196 -6.68 -10.35 28.47
CA SER A 196 -6.66 -10.45 29.92
C SER A 196 -5.50 -9.63 30.46
N ALA A 197 -5.56 -9.29 31.75
CA ALA A 197 -4.47 -8.59 32.42
C ALA A 197 -3.13 -9.34 32.28
N GLU A 198 -3.15 -10.66 32.24
CA GLU A 198 -1.96 -11.52 32.06
C GLU A 198 -1.39 -11.42 30.64
N GLU A 199 -2.24 -11.53 29.61
CA GLU A 199 -1.77 -11.40 28.22
C GLU A 199 -1.27 -9.98 27.91
N ILE A 200 -1.90 -8.94 28.48
CA ILE A 200 -1.44 -7.56 28.37
C ILE A 200 -0.05 -7.40 29.01
N GLN A 201 0.16 -7.99 30.19
CA GLN A 201 1.48 -7.99 30.85
C GLN A 201 2.54 -8.71 30.02
N SER A 202 2.20 -9.86 29.44
CA SER A 202 3.09 -10.61 28.54
C SER A 202 3.47 -9.79 27.30
N THR A 203 2.49 -9.13 26.69
CA THR A 203 2.68 -8.24 25.53
C THR A 203 3.59 -7.07 25.87
N LEU A 204 3.39 -6.43 27.02
CA LEU A 204 4.27 -5.34 27.49
C LEU A 204 5.68 -5.83 27.82
N ALA A 205 5.81 -7.03 28.42
CA ALA A 205 7.11 -7.65 28.67
C ALA A 205 7.86 -7.91 27.36
N PHE A 206 7.18 -8.44 26.33
CA PHE A 206 7.75 -8.60 24.99
C PHE A 206 8.17 -7.26 24.39
N ARG A 207 7.34 -6.22 24.43
CA ARG A 207 7.71 -4.92 23.85
C ARG A 207 8.92 -4.28 24.54
N ASN A 208 9.10 -4.52 25.83
CA ASN A 208 10.23 -4.01 26.60
C ASN A 208 11.53 -4.78 26.35
N ALA A 209 11.44 -6.09 26.10
CA ALA A 209 12.61 -6.96 25.91
C ALA A 209 12.33 -8.05 24.85
N PRO A 210 12.05 -7.68 23.59
CA PRO A 210 11.59 -8.65 22.59
C PRO A 210 12.66 -9.70 22.29
N GLY A 211 13.93 -9.31 22.29
CA GLY A 211 15.02 -10.25 22.00
C GLY A 211 15.16 -11.35 23.05
N GLU A 212 14.93 -11.04 24.33
CA GLU A 212 14.92 -12.05 25.41
C GLU A 212 13.72 -12.99 25.25
N GLN A 213 12.56 -12.45 24.90
CA GLN A 213 11.35 -13.26 24.74
C GLN A 213 11.44 -14.17 23.50
N ILE A 214 12.01 -13.70 22.39
CA ILE A 214 12.27 -14.52 21.20
C ILE A 214 13.30 -15.61 21.53
N ASP A 215 14.37 -15.30 22.27
CA ASP A 215 15.33 -16.31 22.70
C ASP A 215 14.63 -17.42 23.52
N LYS A 216 13.71 -17.07 24.44
CA LYS A 216 12.90 -18.04 25.20
C LYS A 216 12.04 -18.94 24.31
N TRP A 217 11.33 -18.35 23.34
CA TRP A 217 10.51 -19.09 22.38
C TRP A 217 11.29 -20.19 21.65
N LEU A 218 12.56 -19.91 21.34
CA LEU A 218 13.44 -20.82 20.63
C LEU A 218 14.20 -21.79 21.56
N THR A 219 14.11 -21.65 22.89
CA THR A 219 14.76 -22.55 23.87
C THR A 219 13.80 -23.46 24.65
N ASP A 220 12.53 -23.09 24.83
CA ASP A 220 11.67 -23.65 25.88
C ASP A 220 11.04 -25.05 25.58
N ASP A 221 11.22 -25.62 24.38
CA ASP A 221 10.53 -26.85 23.96
C ASP A 221 11.25 -28.18 24.25
N GLY A 222 12.35 -28.18 24.99
CA GLY A 222 13.06 -29.43 25.33
C GLY A 222 13.84 -30.07 24.16
N GLU A 223 13.66 -29.59 22.93
CA GLU A 223 14.65 -29.74 21.86
C GLU A 223 15.71 -28.65 22.03
N LYS A 224 16.86 -29.03 22.59
CA LYS A 224 18.02 -28.13 22.60
C LYS A 224 18.45 -27.87 21.17
N MET A 225 18.11 -26.70 20.63
CA MET A 225 18.81 -26.16 19.46
C MET A 225 20.23 -25.83 19.89
N ASP A 226 21.24 -26.53 19.35
CA ASP A 226 22.66 -26.33 19.71
C ASP A 226 23.14 -24.87 19.50
N LYS A 227 22.46 -24.13 18.62
CA LYS A 227 22.58 -22.67 18.42
C LYS A 227 21.20 -22.10 18.08
N LEU A 228 20.79 -21.04 18.78
CA LEU A 228 19.60 -20.27 18.45
C LEU A 228 19.73 -19.65 17.05
N LYS A 229 18.68 -19.76 16.22
CA LYS A 229 18.69 -19.11 14.91
C LYS A 229 18.57 -17.59 15.10
N PRO A 230 19.38 -16.77 14.38
CA PRO A 230 19.16 -15.34 14.35
C PRO A 230 17.77 -15.06 13.79
N THR A 231 17.02 -14.21 14.48
CA THR A 231 15.59 -13.98 14.22
C THR A 231 15.33 -12.54 13.82
N PHE A 232 14.46 -12.36 12.81
CA PHE A 232 13.95 -11.06 12.40
C PHE A 232 12.44 -11.14 12.17
N LEU A 233 11.67 -10.43 12.98
CA LEU A 233 10.22 -10.34 12.89
C LEU A 233 9.83 -8.91 12.52
N LEU A 234 9.26 -8.71 11.33
CA LEU A 234 8.79 -7.41 10.89
C LEU A 234 7.39 -7.13 11.45
N ASP A 235 7.23 -5.95 12.06
CA ASP A 235 5.95 -5.49 12.56
C ASP A 235 4.98 -5.18 11.41
N GLN A 236 3.67 -5.34 11.63
CA GLN A 236 2.66 -5.06 10.60
C GLN A 236 2.71 -3.62 10.09
N SER A 237 3.11 -2.66 10.92
CA SER A 237 3.29 -1.27 10.49
C SER A 237 4.37 -1.12 9.42
N GLY A 238 5.31 -2.06 9.29
CA GLY A 238 6.51 -1.91 8.46
C GLY A 238 7.58 -0.97 9.04
N HIS A 239 7.29 -0.28 10.15
CA HIS A 239 8.17 0.71 10.79
C HIS A 239 8.83 0.20 12.08
N LEU A 240 8.44 -0.96 12.58
CA LEU A 240 9.10 -1.62 13.70
C LEU A 240 9.59 -3.01 13.30
N ALA A 241 10.63 -3.49 13.95
CA ALA A 241 11.04 -4.89 13.85
C ALA A 241 11.58 -5.40 15.18
N TYR A 242 11.51 -6.72 15.36
CA TYR A 242 11.89 -7.40 16.58
C TYR A 242 12.96 -8.44 16.24
N VAL A 243 14.11 -8.34 16.89
CA VAL A 243 15.26 -9.22 16.69
C VAL A 243 15.75 -9.80 18.00
N ASN A 244 16.34 -10.99 17.93
CA ASN A 244 16.95 -11.63 19.09
C ASN A 244 18.45 -11.30 19.22
N GLN A 245 19.08 -11.76 20.30
CA GLN A 245 20.48 -11.42 20.57
C GLN A 245 21.44 -12.02 19.51
N ASP A 246 21.13 -13.21 18.97
CA ASP A 246 21.93 -13.82 17.89
C ASP A 246 21.91 -13.01 16.60
N ALA A 247 20.78 -12.36 16.29
CA ALA A 247 20.68 -11.50 15.11
C ALA A 247 21.67 -10.33 15.17
N PHE A 248 21.90 -9.73 16.34
CA PHE A 248 22.92 -8.68 16.50
C PHE A 248 24.35 -9.19 16.32
N ILE A 249 24.63 -10.41 16.80
CA ILE A 249 25.94 -11.05 16.60
C ILE A 249 26.16 -11.35 15.11
N GLU A 250 25.15 -11.92 14.44
CA GLU A 250 25.21 -12.26 13.01
C GLU A 250 25.33 -11.02 12.12
N ALA A 251 24.66 -9.93 12.50
CA ALA A 251 24.81 -8.61 11.88
C ALA A 251 26.21 -7.99 12.09
N GLY A 252 27.05 -8.56 12.96
CA GLY A 252 28.37 -8.02 13.30
C GLY A 252 28.30 -6.78 14.19
N ILE A 253 27.15 -6.52 14.84
CA ILE A 253 26.94 -5.35 15.68
C ILE A 253 27.61 -5.55 17.05
N CYS A 254 27.58 -6.77 17.58
CA CYS A 254 28.18 -7.13 18.86
C CYS A 254 29.10 -8.34 18.73
N THR A 255 30.09 -8.44 19.63
CA THR A 255 31.00 -9.59 19.72
C THR A 255 30.56 -10.63 20.73
N ALA A 256 29.64 -10.30 21.64
CA ALA A 256 29.16 -11.18 22.70
C ALA A 256 27.75 -10.78 23.19
N LYS A 257 27.07 -11.73 23.84
CA LYS A 257 25.79 -11.51 24.54
C LYS A 257 26.02 -11.12 26.02
N PRO A 258 25.14 -10.31 26.64
CA PRO A 258 24.07 -9.54 26.00
C PRO A 258 24.67 -8.47 25.08
N CYS A 259 24.03 -8.25 23.93
CA CYS A 259 24.45 -7.23 22.99
C CYS A 259 24.05 -5.84 23.52
N GLY A 260 24.98 -4.89 23.47
CA GLY A 260 24.82 -3.55 23.99
C GLY A 260 26.12 -2.77 23.93
N ILE A 261 26.12 -1.57 24.52
CA ILE A 261 27.26 -0.64 24.48
C ILE A 261 28.58 -1.31 24.92
N LYS A 262 28.53 -2.23 25.89
CA LYS A 262 29.71 -2.91 26.45
C LYS A 262 30.28 -4.02 25.56
N THR A 263 29.50 -4.52 24.60
CA THR A 263 29.83 -5.67 23.75
C THR A 263 29.79 -5.31 22.27
N LEU A 264 29.68 -4.02 21.93
CA LEU A 264 29.77 -3.52 20.56
C LEU A 264 31.04 -3.98 19.88
N ALA A 265 30.92 -4.34 18.60
CA ALA A 265 32.07 -4.67 17.80
C ALA A 265 32.98 -3.42 17.59
N PRO A 266 34.32 -3.58 17.54
CA PRO A 266 35.25 -2.44 17.54
C PRO A 266 35.10 -1.48 16.35
N ASP A 267 34.55 -1.95 15.24
CA ASP A 267 34.27 -1.21 14.02
C ASP A 267 32.93 -0.45 14.07
N GLN A 268 32.05 -0.78 15.02
CA GLN A 268 30.80 -0.08 15.24
C GLN A 268 31.05 1.19 16.03
N LYS A 269 30.91 2.34 15.38
CA LYS A 269 30.94 3.65 16.04
C LYS A 269 29.52 4.06 16.37
N LEU A 270 29.06 3.76 17.59
CA LEU A 270 27.87 4.40 18.12
C LEU A 270 28.30 5.66 18.88
N PRO A 271 27.86 6.87 18.49
CA PRO A 271 27.90 8.01 19.38
C PRO A 271 27.11 7.65 20.65
N GLN A 272 27.54 8.10 21.83
CA GLN A 272 26.75 7.92 23.05
C GLN A 272 25.32 8.46 22.79
N ASN A 273 24.35 7.56 22.79
CA ASN A 273 22.91 7.79 22.55
C ASN A 273 22.45 8.01 21.09
N GLN A 274 23.23 7.62 20.07
CA GLN A 274 22.70 7.59 18.69
C GLN A 274 22.81 6.18 18.09
N THR A 275 21.67 5.73 17.61
CA THR A 275 21.41 4.53 16.82
C THR A 275 21.76 4.78 15.34
N PRO A 276 21.74 3.76 14.45
CA PRO A 276 22.12 3.97 13.05
C PRO A 276 21.38 5.16 12.42
N PRO A 277 21.98 5.85 11.44
CA PRO A 277 21.24 6.82 10.65
C PRO A 277 19.94 6.17 10.19
N LEU A 278 18.82 6.90 10.30
CA LEU A 278 17.53 6.45 9.79
C LEU A 278 16.82 5.40 10.65
N GLY A 279 17.25 5.17 11.90
CA GLY A 279 16.49 4.35 12.83
C GLY A 279 17.07 4.21 14.24
N THR A 280 16.33 3.49 15.09
CA THR A 280 16.65 3.29 16.51
C THR A 280 16.77 1.82 16.91
N TRP A 281 17.93 1.42 17.45
CA TRP A 281 18.07 0.23 18.29
C TRP A 281 17.76 0.60 19.74
N VAL A 282 16.62 0.13 20.24
CA VAL A 282 16.15 0.50 21.58
C VAL A 282 17.04 -0.16 22.64
N MET A 283 17.45 0.63 23.63
CA MET A 283 18.30 0.20 24.74
C MET A 283 17.52 0.16 26.06
N ASP A 284 17.87 -0.81 26.90
CA ASP A 284 17.47 -0.82 28.31
C ASP A 284 18.28 0.21 29.13
N LYS A 285 17.90 0.39 30.40
CA LYS A 285 18.60 1.26 31.35
C LYS A 285 20.07 0.91 31.61
N ASN A 286 20.51 -0.29 31.22
CA ASN A 286 21.88 -0.78 31.38
C ASN A 286 22.72 -0.59 30.11
N GLY A 287 22.11 -0.09 29.02
CA GLY A 287 22.74 0.06 27.72
C GLY A 287 22.80 -1.23 26.89
N ASN A 288 21.97 -2.23 27.21
CA ASN A 288 21.79 -3.42 26.38
C ASN A 288 20.70 -3.19 25.35
N PHE A 289 20.87 -3.71 24.13
CA PHE A 289 19.80 -3.65 23.14
C PHE A 289 18.68 -4.62 23.51
N THR A 290 17.45 -4.10 23.51
CA THR A 290 16.25 -4.87 23.87
C THR A 290 15.84 -5.85 22.77
N GLY A 291 16.24 -5.57 21.53
CA GLY A 291 15.77 -6.27 20.34
C GLY A 291 14.67 -5.52 19.57
N LEU A 292 14.17 -4.40 20.09
CA LEU A 292 13.24 -3.54 19.36
C LEU A 292 14.02 -2.60 18.43
N LEU A 293 13.67 -2.65 17.15
CA LEU A 293 14.18 -1.78 16.10
C LEU A 293 13.06 -0.82 15.66
N LYS A 294 13.38 0.46 15.51
CA LYS A 294 12.46 1.48 14.99
C LYS A 294 13.02 2.07 13.69
N GLU A 295 12.16 2.23 12.70
CA GLU A 295 12.46 2.75 11.37
C GLU A 295 13.47 1.94 10.55
N GLU A 296 13.41 2.13 9.24
CA GLU A 296 14.06 1.29 8.24
C GLU A 296 15.59 1.24 8.38
N GLY A 297 16.23 2.34 8.80
CA GLY A 297 17.67 2.41 9.02
C GLY A 297 18.18 1.42 10.07
N ALA A 298 17.35 1.13 11.08
CA ALA A 298 17.68 0.14 12.10
C ALA A 298 17.69 -1.29 11.55
N PHE A 299 16.94 -1.55 10.46
CA PHE A 299 16.77 -2.89 9.89
C PHE A 299 17.94 -3.25 8.97
N LYS A 300 18.53 -2.25 8.30
CA LYS A 300 19.53 -2.42 7.22
C LYS A 300 20.64 -3.42 7.57
N PRO A 301 21.30 -3.38 8.75
CA PRO A 301 22.39 -4.32 9.04
C PRO A 301 21.94 -5.77 9.16
N PHE A 302 20.73 -6.01 9.66
CA PHE A 302 20.13 -7.35 9.75
C PHE A 302 19.68 -7.82 8.37
N MET A 303 18.95 -6.96 7.65
CA MET A 303 18.47 -7.24 6.30
C MET A 303 19.60 -7.45 5.30
N ALA A 304 20.81 -6.93 5.53
CA ALA A 304 21.98 -7.22 4.72
C ALA A 304 22.53 -8.65 4.90
N LYS A 305 22.28 -9.27 6.07
CA LYS A 305 22.70 -10.65 6.39
C LYS A 305 21.64 -11.67 6.03
N ILE A 306 20.39 -11.36 6.31
CA ILE A 306 19.25 -12.06 5.71
C ILE A 306 19.44 -11.87 4.20
N SER A 307 19.45 -12.93 3.39
CA SER A 307 19.87 -12.84 1.99
C SER A 307 18.87 -12.09 1.06
N THR A 308 18.26 -11.00 1.53
CA THR A 308 17.29 -10.12 0.87
C THR A 308 17.88 -9.52 -0.40
N SER A 309 19.16 -9.15 -0.40
CA SER A 309 19.83 -8.62 -1.59
C SER A 309 19.85 -9.62 -2.75
N LYS A 310 20.01 -10.93 -2.47
CA LYS A 310 19.90 -11.96 -3.51
C LYS A 310 18.46 -12.17 -3.97
N PHE A 311 17.48 -11.94 -3.10
CA PHE A 311 16.06 -12.10 -3.42
C PHE A 311 15.55 -10.95 -4.31
N PHE A 312 15.81 -9.69 -3.92
CA PHE A 312 15.46 -8.53 -4.74
C PHE A 312 16.21 -8.54 -6.08
N ASP A 313 17.50 -8.90 -6.07
CA ASP A 313 18.26 -9.07 -7.32
C ASP A 313 17.71 -10.23 -8.18
N ALA A 314 17.16 -11.28 -7.58
CA ALA A 314 16.55 -12.39 -8.31
C ALA A 314 15.17 -12.05 -8.91
N LEU A 315 14.48 -11.04 -8.38
CA LEU A 315 13.15 -10.65 -8.89
C LEU A 315 13.20 -10.19 -10.36
N LYS A 316 14.28 -9.52 -10.78
CA LYS A 316 14.49 -9.14 -12.20
C LYS A 316 14.61 -10.34 -13.14
N ASP A 317 14.91 -11.51 -12.59
CA ASP A 317 15.12 -12.77 -13.29
C ASP A 317 14.09 -13.83 -12.88
N PHE A 318 12.98 -13.43 -12.23
CA PHE A 318 11.99 -14.35 -11.65
C PHE A 318 11.44 -15.36 -12.69
N TYR A 319 11.29 -14.93 -13.94
CA TYR A 319 10.81 -15.73 -15.06
C TYR A 319 11.74 -16.91 -15.43
N LYS A 320 12.94 -16.97 -14.86
CA LYS A 320 13.90 -18.08 -15.03
C LYS A 320 13.73 -19.17 -13.96
N ASP A 321 13.05 -18.88 -12.84
CA ASP A 321 12.86 -19.80 -11.73
C ASP A 321 11.37 -20.17 -11.56
N PRO A 322 10.99 -21.44 -11.82
CA PRO A 322 9.61 -21.89 -11.65
C PRO A 322 9.01 -21.62 -10.27
N LYS A 323 9.81 -21.67 -9.19
CA LYS A 323 9.32 -21.39 -7.83
C LYS A 323 8.97 -19.92 -7.67
N MET A 324 9.80 -19.03 -8.21
CA MET A 324 9.51 -17.59 -8.21
C MET A 324 8.30 -17.23 -9.07
N ILE A 325 8.10 -17.90 -10.21
CA ILE A 325 6.89 -17.72 -11.03
C ILE A 325 5.63 -18.08 -10.21
N GLU A 326 5.66 -19.18 -9.46
CA GLU A 326 4.55 -19.60 -8.61
C GLU A 326 4.30 -18.59 -7.47
N THR A 327 5.35 -18.13 -6.79
CA THR A 327 5.23 -17.12 -5.72
C THR A 327 4.66 -15.80 -6.23
N VAL A 328 5.22 -15.26 -7.33
CA VAL A 328 4.73 -14.02 -7.95
C VAL A 328 3.29 -14.20 -8.43
N GLY A 329 2.98 -15.33 -9.09
CA GLY A 329 1.65 -15.67 -9.56
C GLY A 329 0.62 -15.69 -8.45
N SER A 330 0.92 -16.35 -7.33
CA SER A 330 -0.01 -16.45 -6.20
C SER A 330 -0.36 -15.08 -5.58
N ILE A 331 0.61 -14.16 -5.49
CA ILE A 331 0.36 -12.80 -4.98
C ILE A 331 -0.47 -11.99 -5.98
N LEU A 332 -0.12 -12.04 -7.27
CA LEU A 332 -0.85 -11.34 -8.31
C LEU A 332 -2.27 -11.88 -8.50
N ASP A 333 -2.48 -13.19 -8.31
CA ASP A 333 -3.81 -13.83 -8.34
C ASP A 333 -4.71 -13.24 -7.25
N LYS A 334 -4.19 -13.08 -6.02
CA LYS A 334 -4.92 -12.46 -4.91
C LYS A 334 -5.25 -11.00 -5.19
N ILE A 335 -4.32 -10.24 -5.77
CA ILE A 335 -4.53 -8.85 -6.18
C ILE A 335 -5.60 -8.76 -7.27
N ALA A 336 -5.49 -9.55 -8.34
CA ALA A 336 -6.43 -9.55 -9.45
C ALA A 336 -7.84 -10.00 -9.01
N ALA A 337 -7.92 -10.97 -8.10
CA ALA A 337 -9.16 -11.46 -7.50
C ALA A 337 -9.85 -10.42 -6.61
N SER A 338 -9.12 -9.41 -6.11
CA SER A 338 -9.72 -8.28 -5.41
C SER A 338 -10.31 -7.21 -6.34
N GLY A 339 -10.20 -7.41 -7.66
CA GLY A 339 -10.65 -6.47 -8.70
C GLY A 339 -9.60 -5.42 -9.09
N VAL A 340 -8.40 -5.49 -8.50
CA VAL A 340 -7.30 -4.59 -8.87
C VAL A 340 -6.76 -4.95 -10.24
N THR A 341 -6.76 -3.97 -11.12
CA THR A 341 -6.27 -4.04 -12.51
C THR A 341 -4.96 -3.27 -12.68
N THR A 342 -4.72 -2.27 -11.82
CA THR A 342 -3.54 -1.42 -11.81
C THR A 342 -2.95 -1.30 -10.42
N VAL A 343 -1.65 -1.51 -10.32
CA VAL A 343 -0.86 -1.42 -9.10
C VAL A 343 0.14 -0.28 -9.22
N ILE A 344 0.18 0.60 -8.23
CA ILE A 344 1.22 1.63 -8.12
C ILE A 344 2.17 1.23 -6.98
N ASN A 345 3.40 0.84 -7.35
CA ASN A 345 4.44 0.50 -6.40
C ASN A 345 4.99 1.77 -5.72
N GLY A 346 4.79 1.87 -4.41
CA GLY A 346 5.04 3.01 -3.53
C GLY A 346 6.50 3.26 -3.17
N GLY A 347 7.45 2.99 -4.07
CA GLY A 347 8.88 3.16 -3.86
C GLY A 347 9.68 1.98 -4.39
N GLY A 348 10.43 2.18 -5.47
CA GLY A 348 11.51 1.30 -5.91
C GLY A 348 12.79 1.71 -5.21
N PHE A 349 13.26 0.91 -4.25
CA PHE A 349 14.41 1.23 -3.40
C PHE A 349 15.75 0.92 -4.09
N SER A 350 15.70 0.17 -5.19
CA SER A 350 16.86 -0.14 -6.02
C SER A 350 16.53 -0.19 -7.52
N VAL A 351 17.55 -0.03 -8.36
CA VAL A 351 17.43 -0.25 -9.82
C VAL A 351 16.97 -1.68 -10.14
N GLY A 352 17.37 -2.66 -9.34
CA GLY A 352 16.97 -4.06 -9.48
C GLY A 352 15.47 -4.26 -9.31
N GLU A 353 14.85 -3.59 -8.32
CA GLU A 353 13.40 -3.65 -8.10
C GLU A 353 12.60 -3.03 -9.23
N VAL A 354 13.01 -1.84 -9.72
CA VAL A 354 12.35 -1.18 -10.87
C VAL A 354 12.37 -2.10 -12.09
N LYS A 355 13.53 -2.72 -12.38
CA LYS A 355 13.68 -3.71 -13.46
C LYS A 355 12.87 -4.99 -13.19
N GLY A 356 12.73 -5.40 -11.92
CA GLY A 356 11.88 -6.52 -11.51
C GLY A 356 10.41 -6.29 -11.82
N ILE A 357 9.87 -5.13 -11.46
CA ILE A 357 8.48 -4.76 -11.78
C ILE A 357 8.28 -4.68 -13.30
N LYS A 358 9.25 -4.09 -14.02
CA LYS A 358 9.24 -4.09 -15.49
C LYS A 358 9.17 -5.51 -16.06
N ALA A 359 9.99 -6.43 -15.55
CA ALA A 359 9.97 -7.82 -15.98
C ALA A 359 8.62 -8.49 -15.68
N ILE A 360 7.99 -8.23 -14.54
CA ILE A 360 6.64 -8.74 -14.24
C ILE A 360 5.64 -8.26 -15.30
N ALA A 361 5.68 -6.97 -15.65
CA ALA A 361 4.81 -6.39 -16.67
C ALA A 361 5.07 -6.98 -18.08
N GLU A 362 6.33 -7.17 -18.46
CA GLU A 362 6.74 -7.70 -19.77
C GLU A 362 6.43 -9.19 -19.94
N TYR A 363 6.67 -10.00 -18.90
CA TYR A 363 6.50 -11.46 -18.97
C TYR A 363 5.12 -11.95 -18.50
N GLY A 364 4.36 -11.13 -17.77
CA GLY A 364 3.00 -11.46 -17.30
C GLY A 364 2.10 -12.06 -18.38
N PRO A 365 1.95 -11.44 -19.57
CA PRO A 365 1.10 -11.96 -20.65
C PRO A 365 1.46 -13.34 -21.20
N VAL A 366 2.71 -13.81 -20.99
CA VAL A 366 3.20 -15.09 -21.52
C VAL A 366 3.44 -16.15 -20.45
N LEU A 367 3.40 -15.76 -19.18
CA LEU A 367 3.54 -16.63 -18.02
C LEU A 367 2.17 -16.96 -17.43
N PRO A 368 2.06 -18.03 -16.61
CA PRO A 368 0.81 -18.36 -15.93
C PRO A 368 0.58 -17.48 -14.70
N ILE A 369 0.62 -16.15 -14.88
CA ILE A 369 0.38 -15.15 -13.83
C ILE A 369 -0.58 -14.08 -14.37
N PRO A 370 -1.39 -13.41 -13.53
CA PRO A 370 -2.23 -12.31 -13.98
C PRO A 370 -1.42 -11.17 -14.59
N ALA A 371 -1.83 -10.72 -15.77
CA ALA A 371 -1.22 -9.60 -16.46
C ALA A 371 -1.92 -8.30 -16.03
N LEU A 372 -1.44 -7.68 -14.95
CA LEU A 372 -1.91 -6.38 -14.46
C LEU A 372 -1.16 -5.21 -15.12
N ARG A 373 -1.54 -3.98 -14.77
CA ARG A 373 -0.75 -2.78 -15.02
C ARG A 373 0.06 -2.43 -13.80
N TYR A 374 1.25 -1.90 -14.04
CA TYR A 374 2.20 -1.51 -13.03
C TYR A 374 2.67 -0.09 -13.30
N ARG A 375 2.61 0.75 -12.28
CA ARG A 375 3.46 1.94 -12.19
C ARG A 375 4.39 1.77 -11.01
N THR A 376 5.60 2.31 -11.11
CA THR A 376 6.51 2.34 -9.98
C THR A 376 6.99 3.76 -9.72
N MET A 377 6.78 4.22 -8.50
CA MET A 377 7.44 5.42 -8.01
C MET A 377 8.87 5.05 -7.63
N MET A 378 9.86 5.71 -8.19
CA MET A 378 11.27 5.49 -7.82
C MET A 378 11.54 6.22 -6.51
N SER A 379 12.30 5.63 -5.61
CA SER A 379 12.62 6.30 -4.35
C SER A 379 13.52 7.51 -4.57
N GLY A 380 13.25 8.64 -3.89
CA GLY A 380 14.19 9.75 -3.74
C GLY A 380 15.46 9.40 -2.96
N THR A 381 15.56 8.17 -2.46
CA THR A 381 16.73 7.56 -1.81
C THR A 381 17.21 6.29 -2.55
N ILE A 382 16.78 6.08 -3.80
CA ILE A 382 17.15 4.90 -4.59
C ILE A 382 18.68 4.74 -4.70
N THR A 383 19.14 3.49 -4.67
CA THR A 383 20.57 3.15 -4.76
C THR A 383 20.87 2.16 -5.89
N ASP A 384 22.12 2.14 -6.33
CA ASP A 384 22.65 1.17 -7.29
C ASP A 384 24.04 0.69 -6.86
N LYS A 385 24.24 -0.63 -6.83
CA LYS A 385 25.51 -1.27 -6.47
C LYS A 385 26.61 -1.00 -7.50
N GLU A 386 26.25 -0.78 -8.75
CA GLU A 386 27.18 -0.44 -9.83
C GLU A 386 27.51 1.06 -9.86
N MET A 387 26.67 1.89 -9.23
CA MET A 387 26.87 3.35 -9.10
C MET A 387 26.88 3.81 -7.63
N PRO A 388 27.76 3.29 -6.76
CA PRO A 388 27.69 3.49 -5.31
C PRO A 388 27.95 4.92 -4.82
N LYS A 389 28.37 5.82 -5.72
CA LYS A 389 28.62 7.25 -5.44
C LYS A 389 27.60 8.19 -6.10
N ALA A 390 26.70 7.63 -6.91
CA ALA A 390 25.70 8.44 -7.60
C ALA A 390 24.62 8.88 -6.62
N THR A 391 24.15 10.11 -6.79
CA THR A 391 22.96 10.61 -6.13
C THR A 391 21.72 9.90 -6.66
N PRO A 392 20.62 9.86 -5.88
CA PRO A 392 19.33 9.33 -6.35
C PRO A 392 18.88 9.97 -7.67
N PHE A 393 19.10 11.27 -7.85
CA PHE A 393 18.77 11.98 -9.09
C PHE A 393 19.60 11.51 -10.29
N GLU A 394 20.91 11.27 -10.12
CA GLU A 394 21.77 10.72 -11.18
C GLU A 394 21.35 9.29 -11.55
N ILE A 395 20.93 8.48 -10.59
CA ILE A 395 20.42 7.12 -10.84
C ILE A 395 19.11 7.15 -11.64
N VAL A 396 18.16 8.02 -11.25
CA VAL A 396 16.90 8.20 -11.98
C VAL A 396 17.15 8.75 -13.38
N THR A 397 18.07 9.70 -13.53
CA THR A 397 18.50 10.20 -14.83
C THR A 397 19.04 9.07 -15.70
N LYS A 398 19.85 8.17 -15.12
CA LYS A 398 20.38 7.01 -15.83
C LYS A 398 19.26 6.04 -16.26
N LEU A 399 18.29 5.77 -15.40
CA LEU A 399 17.11 4.95 -15.75
C LEU A 399 16.31 5.56 -16.90
N ARG A 400 16.20 6.90 -16.94
CA ARG A 400 15.58 7.62 -18.06
C ARG A 400 16.39 7.50 -19.35
N GLU A 401 17.71 7.68 -19.28
CA GLU A 401 18.61 7.48 -20.43
C GLU A 401 18.56 6.05 -20.98
N ASP A 402 18.31 5.06 -20.12
CA ASP A 402 18.15 3.65 -20.49
C ASP A 402 16.74 3.31 -21.03
N GLY A 403 15.82 4.28 -21.08
CA GLY A 403 14.43 4.08 -21.52
C GLY A 403 13.60 3.22 -20.57
N ILE A 404 13.96 3.19 -19.27
CA ILE A 404 13.24 2.45 -18.24
C ILE A 404 12.27 3.36 -17.47
N ALA A 405 12.64 4.64 -17.32
CA ALA A 405 11.84 5.64 -16.63
C ALA A 405 11.58 6.84 -17.54
N ASP A 406 10.46 7.50 -17.33
CA ASP A 406 10.09 8.71 -18.06
C ASP A 406 9.22 9.57 -17.16
N GLN A 407 9.37 10.89 -17.24
CA GLN A 407 8.53 11.83 -16.49
C GLN A 407 7.09 11.81 -16.99
N GLU A 408 6.92 11.52 -18.27
CA GLU A 408 5.60 11.37 -18.87
C GLU A 408 5.12 9.94 -18.73
N VAL A 409 3.80 9.79 -18.59
CA VAL A 409 3.18 8.48 -18.69
C VAL A 409 3.26 8.04 -20.14
N THR A 410 4.20 7.16 -20.45
CA THR A 410 4.26 6.49 -21.73
C THR A 410 3.17 5.42 -21.79
N TRP A 411 2.19 5.60 -22.68
CA TRP A 411 1.20 4.57 -23.01
C TRP A 411 1.61 3.82 -24.29
N GLU A 412 2.84 3.31 -24.34
CA GLU A 412 3.32 2.51 -25.46
C GLU A 412 2.74 1.08 -25.41
N GLY A 413 2.41 0.53 -26.58
CA GLY A 413 1.80 -0.80 -26.69
C GLY A 413 0.46 -0.85 -25.96
N ASP A 414 0.34 -1.74 -24.97
CA ASP A 414 -0.84 -1.85 -24.14
C ASP A 414 -0.77 -1.00 -22.87
N GLY A 415 0.34 -0.30 -22.56
CA GLY A 415 0.49 0.57 -21.40
C GLY A 415 0.68 -0.14 -20.05
N ARG A 416 1.19 -1.39 -20.05
CA ARG A 416 1.33 -2.22 -18.83
C ARG A 416 2.38 -1.76 -17.82
N PHE A 417 3.43 -1.04 -18.23
CA PHE A 417 4.48 -0.58 -17.32
C PHE A 417 4.71 0.93 -17.43
N GLY A 418 5.10 1.56 -16.32
CA GLY A 418 5.63 2.92 -16.28
C GLY A 418 6.43 3.16 -15.00
N ALA A 419 7.47 3.98 -15.08
CA ALA A 419 8.26 4.43 -13.93
C ALA A 419 8.37 5.96 -14.00
N ASN A 420 7.31 6.64 -13.53
CA ASN A 420 7.05 8.05 -13.88
C ASN A 420 6.86 9.01 -12.70
N GLY A 421 7.26 8.60 -11.51
CA GLY A 421 7.27 9.50 -10.37
C GLY A 421 8.27 9.10 -9.31
N ILE A 422 8.40 9.97 -8.31
CA ILE A 422 9.38 9.88 -7.25
C ILE A 422 8.66 9.82 -5.91
N LYS A 423 9.05 8.88 -5.07
CA LYS A 423 8.54 8.71 -3.71
C LYS A 423 9.55 9.25 -2.68
N PHE A 424 9.07 10.05 -1.75
CA PHE A 424 9.79 10.54 -0.58
C PHE A 424 9.07 10.17 0.72
N TRP A 425 9.76 10.39 1.85
CA TRP A 425 9.25 10.12 3.20
C TRP A 425 9.52 11.29 4.13
N ALA A 426 8.51 12.01 4.60
CA ALA A 426 8.71 13.13 5.51
C ALA A 426 8.87 12.68 6.97
N ASP A 427 8.24 11.56 7.38
CA ASP A 427 8.24 11.03 8.74
C ASP A 427 8.09 9.50 8.78
N GLY A 428 7.96 8.94 9.99
CA GLY A 428 7.70 7.52 10.25
C GLY A 428 6.21 7.18 10.26
N SER A 429 5.76 6.35 11.22
CA SER A 429 4.36 5.94 11.35
C SER A 429 3.73 6.31 12.68
N THR A 430 2.40 6.46 12.67
CA THR A 430 1.65 6.76 13.88
C THR A 430 1.65 5.58 14.86
N GLN A 431 1.65 4.35 14.34
CA GLN A 431 1.74 3.09 15.09
C GLN A 431 3.10 2.94 15.78
N GLY A 432 4.17 3.36 15.10
CA GLY A 432 5.55 3.34 15.60
C GLY A 432 5.89 4.48 16.58
N CYS A 433 4.96 5.43 16.79
CA CYS A 433 5.19 6.70 17.50
C CYS A 433 6.29 7.57 16.85
N THR A 434 6.47 7.44 15.54
CA THR A 434 7.54 8.11 14.77
C THR A 434 7.00 9.04 13.70
N ALA A 435 5.68 9.07 13.48
CA ALA A 435 5.06 10.13 12.69
C ALA A 435 5.24 11.48 13.39
N TYR A 436 5.55 12.53 12.62
CA TYR A 436 5.86 13.84 13.19
C TYR A 436 4.57 14.64 13.42
N VAL A 437 4.10 14.66 14.65
CA VAL A 437 2.90 15.39 15.07
C VAL A 437 3.28 16.74 15.70
N ARG A 438 2.51 17.80 15.43
CA ARG A 438 2.69 19.09 16.12
C ARG A 438 2.11 19.00 17.52
N GLY A 439 2.96 18.73 18.50
CA GLY A 439 2.56 18.50 19.88
C GLY A 439 3.40 17.37 20.48
N GLN A 440 2.88 16.70 21.48
CA GLN A 440 3.43 15.43 21.95
C GLN A 440 2.37 14.36 21.79
N TYR A 441 2.79 13.13 21.46
CA TYR A 441 1.95 11.97 21.70
C TYR A 441 1.56 11.95 23.18
N ALA A 442 0.27 11.74 23.42
CA ALA A 442 -0.28 11.73 24.75
C ALA A 442 0.20 10.50 25.54
N GLY A 443 0.45 10.72 26.84
CA GLY A 443 0.63 9.64 27.81
C GLY A 443 -0.72 9.13 28.30
N TYR A 444 -0.92 7.82 28.34
CA TYR A 444 -2.10 7.19 28.93
C TYR A 444 -1.79 6.34 30.16
N LEU A 445 -2.72 6.38 31.12
CA LEU A 445 -2.81 5.55 32.31
C LEU A 445 -3.79 4.39 32.05
N HIS A 446 -3.29 3.19 31.77
CA HIS A 446 -4.18 2.04 31.56
C HIS A 446 -4.97 1.69 32.84
N PRO A 447 -6.32 1.54 32.80
CA PRO A 447 -7.17 1.51 34.00
C PRO A 447 -6.96 0.25 34.82
N VAL A 448 -6.55 -0.84 34.16
CA VAL A 448 -6.24 -2.14 34.80
C VAL A 448 -4.84 -2.16 35.42
N MET A 449 -3.94 -1.27 34.98
CA MET A 449 -2.50 -1.41 35.28
C MET A 449 -1.96 -0.40 36.29
N ASN A 450 -2.69 0.68 36.60
CA ASN A 450 -2.16 1.79 37.43
C ASN A 450 -0.73 2.21 37.00
N ALA A 451 -0.43 2.10 35.69
CA ALA A 451 0.88 2.33 35.12
C ALA A 451 0.81 3.50 34.13
N THR A 452 1.59 4.54 34.42
CA THR A 452 1.79 5.78 33.63
C THR A 452 2.81 5.57 32.51
N GLN A 453 2.64 4.55 31.65
CA GLN A 453 3.53 4.40 30.50
C GLN A 453 2.75 3.94 29.28
N THR A 454 2.52 4.87 28.36
CA THR A 454 2.32 4.49 26.96
C THR A 454 3.65 4.44 26.23
N ILE A 455 3.67 3.70 25.13
CA ILE A 455 4.85 3.59 24.27
C ILE A 455 5.28 4.93 23.65
N CYS A 456 4.35 5.87 23.52
CA CYS A 456 4.58 7.15 22.84
C CYS A 456 4.71 8.37 23.78
N GLU A 457 4.51 8.21 25.09
CA GLU A 457 4.35 9.34 26.03
C GLU A 457 5.49 10.37 25.96
N GLY A 458 5.13 11.63 25.74
CA GLY A 458 6.06 12.77 25.84
C GLY A 458 6.98 12.97 24.64
N HIS A 459 6.80 12.21 23.56
CA HIS A 459 7.57 12.35 22.32
C HIS A 459 6.74 13.05 21.24
N PRO A 460 7.30 13.96 20.42
CA PRO A 460 6.60 14.58 19.28
C PRO A 460 6.65 13.73 17.99
N GLY A 461 7.19 12.51 18.06
CA GLY A 461 7.63 11.75 16.89
C GLY A 461 8.95 12.26 16.31
N GLU A 462 9.40 11.69 15.20
CA GLU A 462 10.68 12.04 14.56
C GLU A 462 10.46 12.41 13.09
N LEU A 463 11.01 13.55 12.65
CA LEU A 463 11.14 13.81 11.22
C LEU A 463 12.04 12.74 10.61
N SER A 464 11.73 12.27 9.40
CA SER A 464 12.55 11.26 8.74
C SER A 464 13.98 11.78 8.64
N SER A 465 14.90 11.08 9.29
CA SER A 465 16.34 11.42 9.26
C SER A 465 16.97 11.19 7.89
N ASN A 466 16.20 10.69 6.90
CA ASN A 466 16.63 10.47 5.51
C ASN A 466 17.10 11.77 4.84
N TYR A 467 16.73 12.92 5.40
CA TYR A 467 16.98 14.22 4.80
C TYR A 467 17.92 15.10 5.63
N THR A 468 18.40 14.64 6.79
CA THR A 468 19.48 15.34 7.51
C THR A 468 20.82 14.94 6.88
N LEU A 469 21.42 15.82 6.08
CA LEU A 469 22.76 15.61 5.53
C LEU A 469 23.77 16.61 6.08
N SER A 470 24.89 16.04 6.55
CA SER A 470 26.24 16.60 6.76
C SER A 470 26.54 17.39 8.05
N ASP A 471 27.53 16.90 8.82
CA ASP A 471 28.23 17.61 9.92
C ASP A 471 29.33 18.58 9.43
N ASP A 472 29.47 18.84 8.11
CA ASP A 472 30.46 19.77 7.56
C ASP A 472 30.06 21.24 7.79
N PRO A 473 30.77 22.01 8.65
CA PRO A 473 30.47 23.40 8.94
C PRO A 473 30.81 24.38 7.79
N ASN A 474 31.39 23.91 6.69
CA ASN A 474 31.60 24.69 5.46
C ASN A 474 30.72 24.23 4.28
N SER A 475 29.80 23.28 4.51
CA SER A 475 28.77 22.93 3.54
C SER A 475 27.81 24.11 3.38
N PRO A 476 27.44 24.54 2.17
CA PRO A 476 26.45 25.61 1.96
C PRO A 476 25.01 25.22 2.37
N TYR A 477 24.85 24.17 3.20
CA TYR A 477 23.60 23.54 3.59
C TYR A 477 23.59 23.28 5.12
N ASP A 478 23.24 24.31 5.89
CA ASP A 478 22.88 24.22 7.31
C ASP A 478 21.51 24.87 7.49
N PHE A 479 20.49 24.09 7.86
CA PHE A 479 19.23 24.65 8.35
C PHE A 479 18.67 23.80 9.49
N LYS A 480 18.83 24.30 10.71
CA LYS A 480 17.84 24.08 11.76
C LYS A 480 16.55 24.79 11.35
N GLY A 481 15.61 24.03 10.76
CA GLY A 481 14.34 24.49 10.19
C GLY A 481 14.13 23.91 8.79
N ASP A 482 12.92 23.39 8.51
CA ASP A 482 12.19 23.29 7.21
C ASP A 482 12.90 23.12 5.83
N GLY A 483 14.21 22.86 5.73
CA GLY A 483 14.96 22.88 4.46
C GLY A 483 15.29 21.52 3.83
N SER A 484 15.13 20.40 4.55
CA SER A 484 15.67 19.10 4.13
C SER A 484 14.84 18.40 3.04
N ILE A 485 13.52 18.36 3.18
CA ILE A 485 12.60 17.79 2.19
C ILE A 485 12.55 18.65 0.91
N TYR A 486 12.62 19.98 1.06
CA TYR A 486 12.72 20.92 -0.07
C TYR A 486 13.95 20.60 -0.94
N GLN A 487 15.13 20.47 -0.33
CA GLN A 487 16.38 20.21 -1.05
C GLN A 487 16.37 18.86 -1.77
N ALA A 488 15.77 17.83 -1.17
CA ALA A 488 15.68 16.51 -1.80
C ALA A 488 14.70 16.47 -2.97
N ILE A 489 13.59 17.21 -2.87
CA ILE A 489 12.58 17.28 -3.94
C ILE A 489 13.05 18.18 -5.08
N GLN A 490 13.78 19.27 -4.79
CA GLN A 490 14.12 20.31 -5.75
C GLN A 490 14.72 19.78 -7.08
N PRO A 491 15.69 18.84 -7.12
CA PRO A 491 16.21 18.32 -8.38
C PRO A 491 15.13 17.65 -9.25
N PHE A 492 14.25 16.87 -8.63
CA PHE A 492 13.17 16.16 -9.33
C PHE A 492 12.01 17.09 -9.70
N TRP A 493 11.76 18.12 -8.90
CA TRP A 493 10.84 19.20 -9.23
C TRP A 493 11.30 19.96 -10.48
N ASN A 494 12.57 20.38 -10.51
CA ASN A 494 13.14 21.10 -11.65
C ASN A 494 13.10 20.26 -12.93
N ASP A 495 13.24 18.96 -12.79
CA ASP A 495 13.16 17.97 -13.86
C ASP A 495 11.72 17.42 -14.00
N ARG A 496 10.68 18.08 -13.49
CA ARG A 496 9.25 17.81 -13.81
C ARG A 496 8.80 16.36 -13.58
N TRP A 497 9.14 15.75 -12.45
CA TRP A 497 8.64 14.43 -12.07
C TRP A 497 7.32 14.48 -11.28
N MET A 498 6.45 13.47 -11.38
CA MET A 498 5.38 13.31 -10.39
C MET A 498 5.99 13.02 -9.01
N LEU A 499 5.38 13.55 -7.93
CA LEU A 499 5.92 13.44 -6.58
C LEU A 499 4.90 12.83 -5.63
N GLN A 500 5.29 11.79 -4.92
CA GLN A 500 4.55 11.25 -3.78
C GLN A 500 5.38 11.41 -2.51
N VAL A 501 4.78 11.92 -1.43
CA VAL A 501 5.49 12.09 -0.16
C VAL A 501 4.71 11.39 0.95
N HIS A 502 5.33 10.42 1.60
CA HIS A 502 4.79 9.79 2.81
C HIS A 502 4.74 10.81 3.95
N THR A 503 3.55 11.00 4.50
CA THR A 503 3.28 11.94 5.61
C THR A 503 2.20 11.36 6.51
N ASN A 504 2.55 10.85 7.68
CA ASN A 504 1.56 10.39 8.66
C ASN A 504 1.11 11.50 9.60
N GLY A 505 2.04 12.26 10.16
CA GLY A 505 1.76 13.31 11.14
C GLY A 505 1.44 14.67 10.51
N ASP A 506 0.65 15.48 11.21
CA ASP A 506 0.27 16.83 10.75
C ASP A 506 1.46 17.77 10.58
N GLY A 507 2.52 17.61 11.39
CA GLY A 507 3.76 18.36 11.22
C GLY A 507 4.49 17.99 9.92
N ALA A 508 4.53 16.71 9.56
CA ALA A 508 5.14 16.23 8.32
C ALA A 508 4.39 16.73 7.09
N MET A 509 3.05 16.73 7.15
CA MET A 509 2.19 17.28 6.10
C MET A 509 2.46 18.77 5.87
N LEU A 510 2.44 19.59 6.92
CA LEU A 510 2.67 21.04 6.80
C LEU A 510 4.08 21.38 6.29
N ASN A 511 5.10 20.63 6.72
CA ASN A 511 6.45 20.80 6.21
C ASN A 511 6.54 20.48 4.71
N THR A 512 5.87 19.41 4.27
CA THR A 512 5.83 19.03 2.86
C THR A 512 5.08 20.07 2.01
N LEU A 513 3.91 20.52 2.47
CA LEU A 513 3.12 21.56 1.82
C LEU A 513 3.86 22.90 1.74
N THR A 514 4.63 23.23 2.77
CA THR A 514 5.51 24.41 2.78
C THR A 514 6.63 24.27 1.75
N ALA A 515 7.24 23.09 1.62
CA ALA A 515 8.26 22.84 0.60
C ALA A 515 7.69 22.97 -0.82
N PHE A 516 6.54 22.37 -1.12
CA PHE A 516 5.86 22.54 -2.40
C PHE A 516 5.52 24.00 -2.69
N SER A 517 4.93 24.70 -1.71
CA SER A 517 4.58 26.12 -1.84
C SER A 517 5.81 26.99 -2.11
N ASN A 518 6.94 26.70 -1.47
CA ASN A 518 8.18 27.44 -1.67
C ASN A 518 8.80 27.16 -3.04
N LEU A 519 8.77 25.91 -3.52
CA LEU A 519 9.24 25.56 -4.88
C LEU A 519 8.42 26.28 -5.95
N ALA A 520 7.09 26.22 -5.84
CA ALA A 520 6.17 26.90 -6.75
C ALA A 520 6.41 28.42 -6.79
N LYS A 521 6.53 29.06 -5.61
CA LYS A 521 6.77 30.52 -5.50
C LYS A 521 8.14 30.95 -6.02
N GLN A 522 9.20 30.25 -5.66
CA GLN A 522 10.58 30.67 -5.99
C GLN A 522 10.87 30.59 -7.49
N GLN A 523 10.25 29.63 -8.18
CA GLN A 523 10.51 29.41 -9.59
C GLN A 523 9.52 30.15 -10.50
N GLY A 524 8.42 30.68 -9.95
CA GLY A 524 7.36 31.32 -10.73
C GLY A 524 6.75 30.37 -11.77
N ASP A 525 6.79 29.07 -11.47
CA ASP A 525 6.68 27.99 -12.43
C ASP A 525 5.30 27.34 -12.32
N ASP A 526 4.66 27.10 -13.45
CA ASP A 526 3.40 26.35 -13.54
C ASP A 526 3.74 24.86 -13.41
N TYR A 527 3.83 24.36 -12.17
CA TYR A 527 4.14 22.97 -11.91
C TYR A 527 2.94 22.08 -12.21
N ASP A 528 2.99 21.41 -13.36
CA ASP A 528 1.87 20.65 -13.95
C ASP A 528 1.89 19.16 -13.61
N LYS A 529 2.77 18.75 -12.69
CA LYS A 529 2.89 17.36 -12.27
C LYS A 529 2.16 17.12 -10.97
N SER A 530 1.54 15.94 -10.88
CA SER A 530 0.87 15.45 -9.69
C SER A 530 1.80 15.46 -8.47
N THR A 531 1.28 16.03 -7.38
CA THR A 531 1.86 16.00 -6.04
C THR A 531 0.87 15.32 -5.10
N VAL A 532 1.30 14.24 -4.44
CA VAL A 532 0.41 13.42 -3.60
C VAL A 532 0.99 13.30 -2.20
N LEU A 533 0.21 13.65 -1.19
CA LEU A 533 0.51 13.25 0.19
C LEU A 533 0.00 11.81 0.40
N ILE A 534 0.89 10.91 0.77
CA ILE A 534 0.58 9.51 1.05
C ILE A 534 0.39 9.32 2.55
N HIS A 535 -0.62 8.52 2.90
CA HIS A 535 -1.20 8.29 4.22
C HIS A 535 -2.04 9.46 4.72
N ALA A 536 -1.45 10.65 4.86
CA ALA A 536 -2.11 11.85 5.39
C ALA A 536 -2.96 11.55 6.64
N THR A 537 -2.36 10.80 7.57
CA THR A 537 -3.09 10.02 8.58
C THR A 537 -3.71 10.88 9.68
N VAL A 538 -2.94 11.78 10.29
CA VAL A 538 -3.31 12.46 11.53
C VAL A 538 -3.62 13.93 11.27
N GLY A 539 -4.85 14.37 11.55
CA GLY A 539 -5.21 15.79 11.55
C GLY A 539 -4.61 16.61 12.70
N SER A 540 -4.73 17.93 12.60
CA SER A 540 -4.30 18.86 13.66
C SER A 540 -5.25 18.84 14.86
N GLU A 541 -4.72 18.89 16.08
CA GLU A 541 -5.50 19.25 17.27
C GLU A 541 -5.94 20.72 17.24
N HIS A 542 -7.06 20.99 17.93
CA HIS A 542 -7.40 22.30 18.50
C HIS A 542 -7.53 23.51 17.55
N ASP A 543 -7.66 23.30 16.24
CA ASP A 543 -7.90 24.39 15.30
C ASP A 543 -9.17 24.17 14.48
N SER A 544 -10.13 25.08 14.62
CA SER A 544 -11.39 25.13 13.85
C SER A 544 -11.21 25.34 12.35
N ALA A 545 -9.97 25.49 11.87
CA ALA A 545 -9.66 25.66 10.45
C ALA A 545 -8.89 24.48 9.83
N ASN A 546 -8.46 23.48 10.62
CA ASN A 546 -7.51 22.42 10.25
C ASN A 546 -6.38 22.94 9.31
N PRO A 547 -5.25 23.42 9.85
CA PRO A 547 -4.21 24.08 9.07
C PRO A 547 -3.61 23.23 7.94
N VAL A 548 -3.66 21.90 8.05
CA VAL A 548 -3.22 21.00 6.97
C VAL A 548 -4.12 21.16 5.75
N VAL A 549 -5.43 21.02 5.93
CA VAL A 549 -6.43 21.15 4.85
C VAL A 549 -6.43 22.58 4.30
N ALA A 550 -6.31 23.59 5.16
CA ALA A 550 -6.19 24.98 4.72
C ALA A 550 -4.97 25.19 3.80
N GLN A 551 -3.80 24.64 4.17
CA GLN A 551 -2.59 24.77 3.36
C GLN A 551 -2.64 23.93 2.07
N MET A 552 -3.35 22.80 2.07
CA MET A 552 -3.65 22.05 0.84
C MET A 552 -4.48 22.90 -0.12
N VAL A 553 -5.55 23.54 0.37
CA VAL A 553 -6.39 24.44 -0.43
C VAL A 553 -5.59 25.62 -0.97
N ASP A 554 -4.72 26.24 -0.15
CA ASP A 554 -3.85 27.33 -0.59
C ASP A 554 -2.88 26.89 -1.69
N ALA A 555 -2.30 25.68 -1.56
CA ALA A 555 -1.44 25.09 -2.58
C ALA A 555 -2.19 24.83 -3.91
N MET A 556 -3.40 24.28 -3.84
CA MET A 556 -4.24 24.06 -5.02
C MET A 556 -4.67 25.38 -5.69
N ASN A 557 -5.05 26.38 -4.89
CA ASN A 557 -5.38 27.72 -5.40
C ASN A 557 -4.18 28.40 -6.07
N ALA A 558 -2.97 28.02 -5.69
CA ALA A 558 -1.72 28.46 -6.33
C ALA A 558 -1.38 27.67 -7.61
N GLY A 559 -2.23 26.72 -8.03
CA GLY A 559 -2.08 25.97 -9.29
C GLY A 559 -1.47 24.58 -9.14
N LEU A 560 -1.16 24.12 -7.93
CA LEU A 560 -0.60 22.78 -7.74
C LEU A 560 -1.66 21.70 -7.91
N ASP A 561 -1.35 20.68 -8.72
CA ASP A 561 -2.09 19.42 -8.77
C ASP A 561 -1.80 18.60 -7.51
N LEU A 562 -2.44 18.99 -6.41
CA LEU A 562 -2.28 18.39 -5.09
C LEU A 562 -3.45 17.48 -4.75
N SER A 563 -3.14 16.30 -4.24
CA SER A 563 -4.13 15.33 -3.76
C SER A 563 -3.60 14.50 -2.59
N VAL A 564 -4.44 13.64 -2.05
CA VAL A 564 -4.10 12.76 -0.93
C VAL A 564 -4.48 11.31 -1.21
N SER A 565 -3.73 10.39 -0.62
CA SER A 565 -4.04 8.96 -0.65
C SER A 565 -3.99 8.40 0.76
N HIS A 566 -5.13 7.97 1.31
CA HIS A 566 -5.23 7.44 2.67
C HIS A 566 -5.09 5.93 2.73
N LEU A 567 -4.45 5.46 3.80
CA LEU A 567 -4.50 4.05 4.19
C LEU A 567 -5.77 3.82 5.01
N ALA A 568 -6.89 3.52 4.35
CA ALA A 568 -8.19 3.32 5.01
C ALA A 568 -8.17 2.22 6.11
N GLY A 569 -7.16 1.35 6.10
CA GLY A 569 -6.87 0.40 7.19
C GLY A 569 -6.54 1.08 8.53
N HIS A 570 -6.03 2.32 8.55
CA HIS A 570 -5.83 3.11 9.77
C HIS A 570 -7.09 3.22 10.60
N VAL A 571 -8.20 3.57 9.95
CA VAL A 571 -9.53 3.62 10.56
C VAL A 571 -9.90 2.28 11.18
N ALA A 572 -9.76 1.17 10.43
CA ALA A 572 -10.24 -0.12 10.88
C ALA A 572 -9.41 -0.72 12.02
N TYR A 573 -8.08 -0.71 11.89
CA TYR A 573 -7.17 -1.46 12.76
C TYR A 573 -6.74 -0.66 13.98
N TRP A 574 -6.50 0.65 13.78
CA TRP A 574 -5.76 1.45 14.73
C TRP A 574 -6.53 2.66 15.26
N GLY A 575 -7.74 2.97 14.76
CA GLY A 575 -8.53 4.09 15.27
C GLY A 575 -8.69 4.09 16.80
N ALA A 576 -9.14 2.96 17.37
CA ALA A 576 -9.22 2.79 18.82
C ALA A 576 -7.86 2.76 19.53
N ALA A 577 -6.83 2.16 18.90
CA ALA A 577 -5.51 2.06 19.48
C ALA A 577 -4.81 3.43 19.55
N MET A 578 -5.02 4.27 18.54
CA MET A 578 -4.43 5.60 18.40
C MET A 578 -5.07 6.63 19.34
N GLN A 579 -6.30 6.42 19.81
CA GLN A 579 -6.91 7.32 20.81
C GLN A 579 -6.06 7.43 22.07
N ASN A 580 -5.42 6.33 22.48
CA ASN A 580 -4.47 6.35 23.60
C ASN A 580 -3.25 7.20 23.32
N SER A 581 -2.58 6.94 22.20
CA SER A 581 -1.29 7.52 21.90
C SER A 581 -1.38 8.95 21.40
N LEU A 582 -2.47 9.32 20.74
CA LEU A 582 -2.68 10.66 20.20
C LEU A 582 -3.40 11.56 21.20
N ASP A 583 -4.47 11.10 21.84
CA ASP A 583 -5.35 11.99 22.60
C ASP A 583 -5.28 11.81 24.13
N GLY A 584 -4.74 10.68 24.61
CA GLY A 584 -4.52 10.44 26.05
C GLY A 584 -5.79 10.16 26.86
N LYS A 585 -6.95 10.04 26.20
CA LYS A 585 -8.26 9.85 26.85
C LYS A 585 -8.65 8.39 27.11
N GLY A 586 -7.73 7.46 26.86
CA GLY A 586 -7.89 6.05 27.16
C GLY A 586 -8.58 5.24 26.07
N GLN A 587 -8.17 3.97 25.97
CA GLN A 587 -8.78 2.99 25.11
C GLN A 587 -10.17 2.74 25.65
N ALA A 588 -11.10 2.51 24.73
CA ALA A 588 -12.48 2.18 25.00
C ALA A 588 -12.69 1.34 26.27
N THR A 589 -13.04 1.98 27.39
CA THR A 589 -13.54 1.26 28.56
C THR A 589 -14.99 0.91 28.28
N ASP A 590 -15.37 -0.36 28.46
CA ASP A 590 -16.73 -0.86 28.23
C ASP A 590 -17.18 -0.90 26.76
N GLY A 591 -16.25 -1.02 25.80
CA GLY A 591 -16.59 -1.14 24.39
C GLY A 591 -17.23 0.14 23.84
N LYS A 592 -16.65 1.31 24.12
CA LYS A 592 -16.95 2.56 23.44
C LYS A 592 -15.68 3.35 23.30
N ILE A 593 -15.35 3.79 22.09
CA ILE A 593 -14.33 4.84 21.94
C ILE A 593 -14.76 6.03 22.80
N ALA A 594 -13.86 6.50 23.66
CA ALA A 594 -14.15 7.63 24.53
C ALA A 594 -14.53 8.81 23.63
N ASN A 595 -15.60 9.53 23.95
CA ASN A 595 -15.97 10.65 23.10
C ASN A 595 -14.88 11.72 23.21
N ASP A 596 -14.11 11.86 22.14
CA ASP A 596 -13.01 12.80 22.02
C ASP A 596 -13.22 13.62 20.75
N ASP A 597 -14.32 14.37 20.75
CA ASP A 597 -14.68 15.19 19.61
C ASP A 597 -13.56 16.22 19.32
N ASP A 598 -12.76 16.64 20.28
CA ASP A 598 -11.66 17.59 20.06
C ASP A 598 -10.27 16.96 19.80
N GLY A 599 -10.18 15.63 19.75
CA GLY A 599 -8.94 14.86 19.58
C GLY A 599 -8.52 14.62 18.13
N ARG A 600 -7.25 14.24 17.92
CA ARG A 600 -6.66 13.96 16.61
C ARG A 600 -7.35 12.80 15.89
N VAL A 601 -7.82 11.82 16.65
CA VAL A 601 -8.44 10.61 16.09
C VAL A 601 -9.76 10.90 15.37
N ALA A 602 -10.46 11.98 15.71
CA ALA A 602 -11.65 12.43 14.98
C ALA A 602 -11.31 12.81 13.53
N LEU A 603 -10.09 13.29 13.29
CA LEU A 603 -9.56 13.66 11.98
C LEU A 603 -8.56 12.62 11.44
N LEU A 604 -8.62 11.37 11.92
CA LEU A 604 -7.86 10.29 11.32
C LEU A 604 -8.37 10.02 9.90
N ASP A 605 -7.50 10.06 8.89
CA ASP A 605 -7.85 9.93 7.46
C ASP A 605 -9.07 10.82 7.09
N ALA A 606 -8.90 12.14 7.13
CA ALA A 606 -9.99 13.13 7.09
C ALA A 606 -10.65 13.34 5.71
N ALA A 607 -11.00 12.24 5.04
CA ALA A 607 -11.47 12.22 3.66
C ALA A 607 -12.72 13.08 3.40
N ALA A 608 -13.67 13.15 4.33
CA ALA A 608 -14.87 13.95 4.13
C ALA A 608 -14.58 15.45 4.20
N LEU A 609 -13.72 15.88 5.15
CA LEU A 609 -13.28 17.26 5.24
C LEU A 609 -12.56 17.68 3.96
N GLU A 610 -11.65 16.85 3.46
CA GLU A 610 -10.91 17.07 2.22
C GLU A 610 -11.84 17.14 1.00
N GLU A 611 -12.82 16.24 0.89
CA GLU A 611 -13.81 16.24 -0.19
C GLU A 611 -14.65 17.52 -0.19
N THR A 612 -15.06 18.03 0.99
CA THR A 612 -15.81 19.31 1.08
C THR A 612 -15.01 20.51 0.57
N LYS A 613 -13.68 20.39 0.54
CA LYS A 613 -12.74 21.38 0.00
C LYS A 613 -12.26 21.06 -1.42
N SER A 614 -12.88 20.06 -2.07
CA SER A 614 -12.54 19.61 -3.42
C SER A 614 -11.11 19.06 -3.56
N ILE A 615 -10.48 18.63 -2.47
CA ILE A 615 -9.19 17.93 -2.50
C ILE A 615 -9.45 16.49 -3.00
N PRO A 616 -8.78 16.02 -4.06
CA PRO A 616 -8.96 14.64 -4.52
C PRO A 616 -8.39 13.64 -3.52
N VAL A 617 -9.20 12.63 -3.17
CA VAL A 617 -8.86 11.57 -2.20
C VAL A 617 -8.86 10.21 -2.88
N SER A 618 -7.84 9.39 -2.61
CA SER A 618 -7.79 7.98 -2.97
C SER A 618 -7.56 7.09 -1.76
N PHE A 619 -7.84 5.78 -1.88
CA PHE A 619 -7.58 4.79 -0.84
C PHE A 619 -6.62 3.73 -1.31
N HIS A 620 -5.69 3.36 -0.44
CA HIS A 620 -4.66 2.37 -0.75
C HIS A 620 -4.51 1.33 0.33
N SER A 621 -3.87 0.22 -0.04
CA SER A 621 -3.59 -0.86 0.91
C SER A 621 -2.33 -0.68 1.71
N ASP A 622 -1.36 0.04 1.14
CA ASP A 622 0.01 0.03 1.65
C ASP A 622 0.54 -1.41 1.78
N GLY A 623 0.10 -2.30 0.87
CA GLY A 623 0.37 -3.72 0.97
C GLY A 623 1.88 -3.95 1.14
N PRO A 624 2.33 -4.65 2.19
CA PRO A 624 1.53 -5.58 3.00
C PRO A 624 1.05 -5.09 4.37
N VAL A 625 1.07 -3.79 4.65
CA VAL A 625 0.58 -3.25 5.93
C VAL A 625 -0.90 -3.59 6.13
N SER A 626 -1.71 -3.42 5.08
CA SER A 626 -3.10 -3.88 5.04
C SER A 626 -3.40 -4.69 3.76
N PRO A 627 -4.46 -5.51 3.74
CA PRO A 627 -4.76 -6.42 2.65
C PRO A 627 -5.41 -5.73 1.46
N VAL A 628 -4.90 -5.95 0.25
CA VAL A 628 -5.43 -5.40 -1.01
C VAL A 628 -6.91 -5.78 -1.22
N LYS A 629 -7.82 -4.95 -0.70
CA LYS A 629 -9.28 -5.12 -0.76
C LYS A 629 -9.96 -3.76 -0.96
N PRO A 630 -9.98 -3.24 -2.20
CA PRO A 630 -10.52 -1.90 -2.48
C PRO A 630 -11.96 -1.67 -2.00
N LEU A 631 -12.88 -2.63 -2.21
CA LEU A 631 -14.27 -2.50 -1.75
C LEU A 631 -14.41 -2.51 -0.23
N TRP A 632 -13.47 -3.14 0.49
CA TRP A 632 -13.42 -3.02 1.95
C TRP A 632 -13.02 -1.60 2.35
N TYR A 633 -12.03 -0.99 1.70
CA TYR A 633 -11.67 0.41 1.98
C TYR A 633 -12.83 1.37 1.73
N VAL A 634 -13.61 1.13 0.66
CA VAL A 634 -14.85 1.89 0.42
C VAL A 634 -15.82 1.72 1.59
N GLN A 635 -16.07 0.49 2.05
CA GLN A 635 -16.92 0.26 3.24
C GLN A 635 -16.38 1.01 4.47
N GLN A 636 -15.07 0.96 4.73
CA GLN A 636 -14.50 1.57 5.93
C GLN A 636 -14.58 3.08 5.93
N MET A 637 -14.44 3.72 4.78
CA MET A 637 -14.55 5.18 4.69
C MET A 637 -16.01 5.65 4.60
N VAL A 638 -16.93 4.78 4.19
CA VAL A 638 -18.38 5.04 4.24
C VAL A 638 -18.93 4.86 5.65
N ASP A 639 -18.48 3.85 6.40
CA ASP A 639 -19.01 3.55 7.73
C ASP A 639 -18.20 4.19 8.86
N ARG A 640 -16.89 4.43 8.66
CA ARG A 640 -15.95 4.95 9.66
C ARG A 640 -15.95 4.16 10.96
N LYS A 641 -15.89 2.84 10.83
CA LYS A 641 -15.90 1.91 11.97
C LYS A 641 -14.50 1.37 12.26
N THR A 642 -14.12 1.35 13.54
CA THR A 642 -12.84 0.82 14.02
C THR A 642 -13.05 -0.38 14.92
N TRP A 643 -12.07 -1.27 14.94
CA TRP A 643 -12.01 -2.40 15.84
C TRP A 643 -11.30 -2.03 17.14
N VAL A 644 -11.76 -2.60 18.25
CA VAL A 644 -11.08 -2.50 19.55
C VAL A 644 -10.47 -3.86 19.85
N TYR A 645 -9.15 -3.92 19.77
CA TYR A 645 -8.42 -5.14 20.08
C TYR A 645 -8.24 -5.32 21.59
N PRO A 646 -8.31 -6.58 22.08
CA PRO A 646 -8.71 -7.80 21.36
C PRO A 646 -10.19 -8.15 21.52
N ASN A 647 -11.01 -7.24 22.08
CA ASN A 647 -12.43 -7.44 22.31
C ASN A 647 -13.22 -7.37 20.99
N LEU A 648 -13.00 -8.37 20.13
CA LEU A 648 -13.73 -8.61 18.90
C LEU A 648 -14.90 -9.55 19.21
N ALA A 649 -15.92 -9.12 19.96
CA ALA A 649 -17.17 -9.89 19.90
C ALA A 649 -17.71 -9.78 18.47
N GLN A 650 -18.51 -10.75 18.05
CA GLN A 650 -18.94 -10.89 16.66
C GLN A 650 -19.63 -9.60 16.15
N GLY A 651 -18.91 -8.81 15.34
CA GLY A 651 -19.42 -7.54 14.79
C GLY A 651 -19.18 -6.29 15.65
N ASP A 652 -18.38 -6.37 16.72
CA ASP A 652 -18.02 -5.23 17.59
C ASP A 652 -17.05 -4.28 16.87
N THR A 653 -17.65 -3.43 16.05
CA THR A 653 -16.99 -2.26 15.48
C THR A 653 -17.58 -1.01 16.12
N TYR A 654 -16.75 -0.01 16.38
CA TYR A 654 -17.14 1.21 17.06
C TYR A 654 -17.09 2.38 16.12
N ASP A 655 -18.00 3.33 16.30
CA ASP A 655 -17.96 4.60 15.58
C ASP A 655 -16.69 5.36 15.93
N MET A 656 -15.98 5.83 14.90
CA MET A 656 -14.98 6.86 15.08
C MET A 656 -15.64 8.15 15.58
N PRO A 657 -14.95 8.96 16.40
CA PRO A 657 -15.50 10.23 16.86
C PRO A 657 -15.68 11.17 15.66
N ALA A 658 -16.74 11.98 15.69
CA ALA A 658 -17.08 12.89 14.60
C ALA A 658 -16.26 14.18 14.68
N GLY A 659 -15.99 14.65 15.88
CA GLY A 659 -15.27 15.90 16.12
C GLY A 659 -15.92 17.17 15.59
N PRO A 660 -15.26 18.34 15.69
CA PRO A 660 -15.86 19.65 15.39
C PRO A 660 -16.18 19.83 13.91
N GLU A 661 -15.42 19.19 13.03
CA GLU A 661 -15.62 19.21 11.57
C GLU A 661 -16.72 18.23 11.12
N GLY A 662 -17.28 17.45 12.04
CA GLY A 662 -18.29 16.44 11.77
C GLY A 662 -17.68 15.12 11.28
N ALA A 663 -18.55 14.11 11.21
CA ALA A 663 -18.13 12.74 10.92
C ALA A 663 -17.43 12.64 9.55
N GLN A 664 -16.29 11.97 9.52
CA GLN A 664 -15.45 11.84 8.32
C GLN A 664 -15.93 10.77 7.33
N ASN A 665 -17.23 10.48 7.33
CA ASN A 665 -17.86 9.52 6.43
C ASN A 665 -18.02 10.13 5.03
N ILE A 666 -17.69 9.37 4.00
CA ILE A 666 -17.89 9.78 2.60
C ILE A 666 -19.04 9.02 1.95
N SER A 667 -19.49 9.50 0.78
CA SER A 667 -20.50 8.78 -0.01
C SER A 667 -19.91 7.52 -0.65
N VAL A 668 -20.74 6.50 -0.93
CA VAL A 668 -20.29 5.31 -1.66
C VAL A 668 -19.72 5.69 -3.04
N TYR A 669 -20.32 6.67 -3.72
CA TYR A 669 -19.86 7.09 -5.04
C TYR A 669 -18.45 7.70 -4.98
N SER A 670 -18.21 8.58 -4.00
CA SER A 670 -16.90 9.16 -3.71
C SER A 670 -15.88 8.07 -3.37
N GLY A 671 -16.29 7.06 -2.60
CA GLY A 671 -15.42 5.94 -2.25
C GLY A 671 -15.05 5.09 -3.46
N LEU A 672 -16.00 4.80 -4.36
CA LEU A 672 -15.71 4.08 -5.61
C LEU A 672 -14.76 4.87 -6.52
N LYS A 673 -14.92 6.20 -6.60
CA LYS A 673 -13.96 7.07 -7.31
C LYS A 673 -12.57 7.04 -6.68
N SER A 674 -12.48 6.92 -5.36
CA SER A 674 -11.23 6.88 -4.59
C SER A 674 -10.39 5.62 -4.86
N ILE A 675 -10.98 4.58 -5.48
CA ILE A 675 -10.29 3.35 -5.90
C ILE A 675 -10.26 3.18 -7.44
N THR A 676 -10.66 4.20 -8.21
CA THR A 676 -10.72 4.16 -9.68
C THR A 676 -10.24 5.48 -10.32
N ALA A 677 -11.12 6.48 -10.44
CA ALA A 677 -10.87 7.71 -11.19
C ALA A 677 -9.82 8.61 -10.53
N VAL A 678 -9.86 8.78 -9.21
CA VAL A 678 -8.88 9.62 -8.49
C VAL A 678 -7.47 9.04 -8.55
N PRO A 679 -7.23 7.75 -8.21
CA PRO A 679 -5.90 7.18 -8.35
C PRO A 679 -5.41 7.11 -9.80
N ALA A 680 -6.31 7.04 -10.79
CA ALA A 680 -5.93 7.21 -12.19
C ALA A 680 -5.39 8.62 -12.47
N GLN A 681 -6.08 9.67 -11.99
CA GLN A 681 -5.63 11.06 -12.12
C GLN A 681 -4.26 11.27 -11.44
N GLN A 682 -4.12 10.85 -10.19
CA GLN A 682 -2.89 11.01 -9.40
C GLN A 682 -1.62 10.47 -10.07
N ASN A 683 -1.78 9.49 -10.96
CA ASN A 683 -0.69 8.78 -11.61
C ASN A 683 -0.64 9.04 -13.12
N GLY A 684 -1.36 10.05 -13.62
CA GLY A 684 -1.39 10.44 -15.04
C GLY A 684 -2.05 9.41 -15.97
N LEU A 685 -2.99 8.62 -15.46
CA LEU A 685 -3.67 7.53 -16.17
C LEU A 685 -5.12 7.86 -16.55
N ALA A 686 -5.63 9.03 -16.14
CA ALA A 686 -7.05 9.39 -16.28
C ALA A 686 -7.55 9.47 -17.73
N GLU A 687 -6.67 9.72 -18.71
CA GLU A 687 -7.01 9.67 -20.13
C GLU A 687 -7.24 8.25 -20.67
N HIS A 688 -6.81 7.23 -19.91
CA HIS A 688 -6.78 5.86 -20.38
C HIS A 688 -7.66 4.91 -19.57
N ILE A 689 -7.73 5.10 -18.24
CA ILE A 689 -8.43 4.22 -17.30
C ILE A 689 -9.06 5.01 -16.14
N GLY A 690 -9.78 4.32 -15.26
CA GLY A 690 -10.38 4.91 -14.04
C GLY A 690 -11.84 5.35 -14.20
N THR A 691 -12.32 5.55 -15.44
CA THR A 691 -13.75 5.71 -15.78
C THR A 691 -14.10 4.89 -17.00
N LEU A 692 -15.40 4.66 -17.26
CA LEU A 692 -15.88 4.05 -18.51
C LEU A 692 -16.40 5.14 -19.44
N LYS A 693 -15.66 5.43 -20.51
CA LYS A 693 -16.06 6.30 -21.61
C LYS A 693 -15.59 5.69 -22.92
N GLU A 694 -16.24 6.04 -24.03
CA GLU A 694 -15.76 5.65 -25.36
C GLU A 694 -14.31 6.12 -25.57
N GLY A 695 -13.48 5.25 -26.18
CA GLY A 695 -12.05 5.45 -26.38
C GLY A 695 -11.16 5.01 -25.21
N MET A 696 -11.72 4.86 -23.99
CA MET A 696 -10.94 4.41 -22.83
C MET A 696 -10.61 2.93 -22.91
N THR A 697 -9.55 2.52 -22.21
CA THR A 697 -9.12 1.14 -22.12
C THR A 697 -10.10 0.34 -21.27
N ALA A 698 -10.41 -0.88 -21.71
CA ALA A 698 -11.32 -1.79 -21.03
C ALA A 698 -10.64 -2.50 -19.85
N ASP A 699 -10.23 -1.71 -18.86
CA ASP A 699 -9.88 -2.19 -17.54
C ASP A 699 -11.16 -2.22 -16.70
N LEU A 700 -11.71 -3.41 -16.47
CA LEU A 700 -13.08 -3.61 -15.98
C LEU A 700 -13.11 -4.59 -14.82
N VAL A 701 -14.13 -4.47 -13.97
CA VAL A 701 -14.53 -5.54 -13.04
C VAL A 701 -16.02 -5.84 -13.19
N ILE A 702 -16.37 -7.10 -12.97
CA ILE A 702 -17.77 -7.54 -12.81
C ILE A 702 -17.96 -7.98 -11.37
N LEU A 703 -18.97 -7.39 -10.72
CA LEU A 703 -19.29 -7.55 -9.32
C LEU A 703 -20.65 -8.24 -9.15
N ASP A 704 -20.77 -9.17 -8.20
CA ASP A 704 -22.02 -9.88 -7.93
C ASP A 704 -23.14 -8.99 -7.34
N GLY A 705 -22.79 -7.80 -6.85
CA GLY A 705 -23.70 -6.80 -6.29
C GLY A 705 -23.45 -5.39 -6.82
N ASN A 706 -24.43 -4.51 -6.65
CA ASN A 706 -24.29 -3.08 -6.97
C ASN A 706 -23.89 -2.30 -5.70
N PRO A 707 -22.65 -1.80 -5.61
CA PRO A 707 -22.16 -1.12 -4.40
C PRO A 707 -23.02 0.09 -3.99
N LEU A 708 -23.58 0.83 -4.95
CA LEU A 708 -24.45 2.00 -4.67
C LEU A 708 -25.76 1.64 -3.96
N LYS A 709 -26.12 0.35 -3.94
CA LYS A 709 -27.34 -0.17 -3.29
C LYS A 709 -27.06 -0.89 -1.97
N MET A 710 -25.80 -1.01 -1.57
CA MET A 710 -25.38 -1.81 -0.40
C MET A 710 -25.04 -0.99 0.84
N ALA A 711 -25.08 0.35 0.77
CA ALA A 711 -24.70 1.24 1.87
C ALA A 711 -25.45 0.98 3.20
N SER A 712 -26.73 0.60 3.12
CA SER A 712 -27.55 0.32 4.30
C SER A 712 -27.43 -1.11 4.83
N THR A 713 -26.70 -1.97 4.11
CA THR A 713 -26.49 -3.37 4.50
C THR A 713 -25.17 -3.45 5.27
N PRO A 714 -25.16 -3.98 6.52
CA PRO A 714 -23.93 -4.15 7.28
C PRO A 714 -22.87 -4.93 6.47
N PHE A 715 -21.69 -4.32 6.29
CA PHE A 715 -20.60 -4.85 5.46
C PHE A 715 -21.01 -5.18 4.01
N GLY A 716 -22.10 -4.58 3.52
CA GLY A 716 -22.72 -4.92 2.25
C GLY A 716 -21.84 -4.65 1.04
N ILE A 717 -21.04 -3.59 1.07
CA ILE A 717 -20.10 -3.23 -0.02
C ILE A 717 -18.89 -4.15 0.02
N ALA A 718 -18.35 -4.37 1.22
CA ALA A 718 -17.18 -5.22 1.45
C ALA A 718 -17.40 -6.69 1.05
N ASN A 719 -18.64 -7.19 1.17
CA ASN A 719 -18.98 -8.58 0.87
C ASN A 719 -19.26 -8.84 -0.62
N ILE A 720 -19.30 -7.80 -1.44
CA ILE A 720 -19.46 -7.95 -2.89
C ILE A 720 -18.27 -8.74 -3.44
N GLN A 721 -18.56 -9.81 -4.17
CA GLN A 721 -17.55 -10.63 -4.82
C GLN A 721 -17.18 -10.04 -6.17
N VAL A 722 -15.88 -10.07 -6.47
CA VAL A 722 -15.37 -9.80 -7.81
C VAL A 722 -15.43 -11.09 -8.60
N GLU A 723 -16.34 -11.14 -9.57
CA GLU A 723 -16.53 -12.32 -10.42
C GLU A 723 -15.49 -12.37 -11.53
N CYS A 724 -15.16 -11.22 -12.11
CA CYS A 724 -14.14 -11.11 -13.14
C CYS A 724 -13.38 -9.80 -12.99
N SER A 725 -12.11 -9.79 -13.35
CA SER A 725 -11.37 -8.56 -13.65
C SER A 725 -10.69 -8.66 -15.01
N PHE A 726 -10.62 -7.53 -15.71
CA PHE A 726 -10.11 -7.42 -17.07
C PHE A 726 -9.07 -6.30 -17.15
N VAL A 727 -8.00 -6.51 -17.90
CA VAL A 727 -6.97 -5.51 -18.20
C VAL A 727 -6.84 -5.43 -19.71
N GLY A 728 -7.19 -4.28 -20.29
CA GLY A 728 -7.25 -4.12 -21.75
C GLY A 728 -8.19 -5.13 -22.42
N GLY A 729 -9.29 -5.48 -21.76
CA GLY A 729 -10.26 -6.48 -22.24
C GLY A 729 -9.84 -7.94 -22.10
N GLU A 730 -8.61 -8.22 -21.66
CA GLU A 730 -8.16 -9.57 -21.35
C GLU A 730 -8.46 -9.93 -19.89
N ILE A 731 -8.89 -11.16 -19.65
CA ILE A 731 -9.20 -11.65 -18.29
C ILE A 731 -7.92 -11.69 -17.45
N ALA A 732 -7.88 -10.91 -16.38
CA ALA A 732 -6.85 -10.95 -15.34
C ALA A 732 -7.24 -11.88 -14.18
N HIS A 733 -8.54 -11.90 -13.81
CA HIS A 733 -9.11 -12.85 -12.86
C HIS A 733 -10.43 -13.42 -13.40
N LYS A 734 -10.63 -14.72 -13.17
CA LYS A 734 -11.86 -15.44 -13.50
C LYS A 734 -12.34 -16.24 -12.28
N GLY A 735 -13.31 -15.69 -11.56
CA GLY A 735 -14.05 -16.39 -10.53
C GLY A 735 -15.02 -17.43 -11.11
N ASP A 736 -15.60 -18.24 -10.23
CA ASP A 736 -16.47 -19.36 -10.61
C ASP A 736 -17.78 -18.91 -11.27
N ALA A 737 -18.32 -17.76 -10.87
CA ALA A 737 -19.54 -17.16 -11.44
C ALA A 737 -19.22 -15.99 -12.41
N CYS A 738 -17.99 -15.95 -12.94
CA CYS A 738 -17.63 -15.07 -14.05
C CYS A 738 -18.45 -15.40 -15.31
N PRO A 739 -19.25 -14.44 -15.85
CA PRO A 739 -20.10 -14.71 -17.00
C PRO A 739 -19.35 -15.16 -18.25
N THR A 740 -19.97 -16.02 -19.05
CA THR A 740 -19.43 -16.53 -20.30
C THR A 740 -20.26 -16.11 -21.50
N ASP A 741 -19.66 -16.20 -22.68
CA ASP A 741 -20.32 -15.98 -23.97
C ASP A 741 -21.54 -16.92 -24.13
N LYS A 742 -22.62 -16.41 -24.73
CA LYS A 742 -23.89 -17.12 -24.91
C LYS A 742 -24.10 -17.67 -26.32
#